data_AF-A0A2E5ZQR1-F1
#
_entry.id   AF-A0A2E5ZQR1-F1
#
_cell.length_a   1.000
_cell.length_b   1.000
_cell.length_c   1.000
_cell.angle_alpha   90.00
_cell.angle_beta   90.00
_cell.angle_gamma   90.00
#
_symmetry.space_group_name_H-M   'P 1'
#
loop_
_entity.id
_entity.type
_entity.pdbx_description
1 polymer ?
#
loop_
_entity_poly.entity_id
_entity_poly.type
_entity_poly.pdbx_seq_one_letter_code
_entity_poly.pdbx_strand_id
1 'polypeptide(L)'
;MALGILVLLSALSISAVAIYYSIAGLVAIFAAAAIPIMVMGTVLEVGKLVTAVWLHKYWGQAVWWLKTYLSIAVVVLMFITSMGIFGYLSKAHIEQTSASIESVEKISQLETEISRYENIITRAEQKIEKAENAGANKNDTIQDQIDREQKRVDTAYDRVQPLVDKQQEIIQAELDRKDKKIEPYLAQVSSIDADLQTLSDLLNRRDNESIRKLQSIVGTRIDGTYGSRTAKQVENYRDGLLAKRESVLETILQIEDKESSLIVAANAEIKRLRGIAENEIKDSMQLINKLRTEIGTVVTDNSSELIDSEMLKIKNASAEIDILTEDKYKIEAEYRKLEAEVGPIKYIAEFIYGEEANRDLLEEAVRWVIILIIAVFDPLAVLLLIASQYTFQFADPQRRGLAWREYEQARAKKIMENQSPPQNIPEEKEEEIDVTQDINTTVQTPTDDRQDDRNEERDDLQTINVADDERSGKADDDADIQPRQEMEKTEEQIPDSKVDTTIEKKDSESSEESKTDLDNWNEWVEAANAEAAKDLGEVMTAEETEERAKLLETYENDNEWTKAKRRWKDDNPDQNIKDWKQAYLTGKISELPWGRFVNDPEVLEEEIGRLKPDFTEVIEPESYKQNEEQNDKSVWNKIRDNDK
;
A
#
# COMPACT_ATOMS: atom_id res chain seq x y z
N MET A 1 67.90 -7.69 34.98
CA MET A 1 67.83 -8.90 34.13
C MET A 1 66.40 -9.11 33.63
N ALA A 2 65.41 -9.41 34.48
CA ALA A 2 64.01 -9.63 34.07
C ALA A 2 63.40 -8.50 33.22
N LEU A 3 63.55 -7.23 33.64
CA LEU A 3 63.05 -6.07 32.89
C LEU A 3 63.70 -5.93 31.50
N GLY A 4 65.01 -6.21 31.37
CA GLY A 4 65.70 -6.14 30.08
C GLY A 4 65.22 -7.21 29.10
N ILE A 5 64.90 -8.41 29.59
CA ILE A 5 64.30 -9.49 28.79
C ILE A 5 62.88 -9.10 28.37
N LEU A 6 62.09 -8.51 29.26
CA LEU A 6 60.74 -8.03 28.93
C LEU A 6 60.80 -6.96 27.83
N VAL A 7 61.67 -5.95 27.97
CA VAL A 7 61.83 -4.90 26.96
C VAL A 7 62.30 -5.47 25.61
N LEU A 8 63.21 -6.45 25.62
CA LEU A 8 63.65 -7.13 24.40
C LEU A 8 62.51 -7.90 23.74
N LEU A 9 61.75 -8.68 24.52
CA LEU A 9 60.61 -9.44 24.02
C LEU A 9 59.53 -8.51 23.46
N SER A 10 59.20 -7.41 24.15
CA SER A 10 58.27 -6.39 23.65
C SER A 10 58.75 -5.77 22.34
N ALA A 11 60.04 -5.42 22.22
CA ALA A 11 60.60 -4.88 20.98
C ALA A 11 60.50 -5.86 19.81
N LEU A 12 60.83 -7.14 20.05
CA LEU A 12 60.74 -8.20 19.04
C LEU A 12 59.30 -8.52 18.66
N SER A 13 58.37 -8.53 19.61
CA SER A 13 56.93 -8.74 19.35
C SER A 13 56.34 -7.62 18.52
N ILE A 14 56.63 -6.36 18.85
CA ILE A 14 56.12 -5.20 18.08
C ILE A 14 56.69 -5.23 16.66
N SER A 15 57.99 -5.52 16.50
CA SER A 15 58.59 -5.66 15.16
C SER A 15 58.02 -6.87 14.40
N ALA A 16 57.78 -8.02 15.05
CA ALA A 16 57.19 -9.19 14.39
C ALA A 16 55.78 -8.89 13.83
N VAL A 17 54.96 -8.17 14.59
CA VAL A 17 53.62 -7.73 14.15
C VAL A 17 53.74 -6.71 13.01
N ALA A 18 54.68 -5.77 13.11
CA ALA A 18 54.94 -4.78 12.05
C ALA A 18 55.39 -5.44 10.73
N ILE A 19 56.28 -6.44 10.79
CA ILE A 19 56.70 -7.23 9.63
C ILE A 19 55.52 -7.92 8.98
N TYR A 20 54.68 -8.59 9.78
CA TYR A 20 53.53 -9.35 9.27
C TYR A 20 52.59 -8.45 8.46
N TYR A 21 52.14 -7.33 9.05
CA TYR A 21 51.24 -6.40 8.37
C TYR A 21 51.92 -5.68 7.21
N SER A 22 53.20 -5.31 7.36
CA SER A 22 53.95 -4.66 6.28
C SER A 22 54.09 -5.55 5.05
N ILE A 23 54.48 -6.81 5.24
CA ILE A 23 54.65 -7.76 4.14
C ILE A 23 53.30 -8.06 3.51
N ALA A 24 52.26 -8.32 4.32
CA ALA A 24 50.92 -8.59 3.81
C ALA A 24 50.38 -7.43 2.94
N GLY A 25 50.62 -6.18 3.34
CA GLY A 25 50.23 -5.01 2.54
C GLY A 25 51.04 -4.81 1.27
N LEU A 26 52.37 -5.01 1.32
CA LEU A 26 53.20 -4.94 0.10
C LEU A 26 52.87 -6.06 -0.89
N VAL A 27 52.56 -7.26 -0.40
CA VAL A 27 52.10 -8.40 -1.22
C VAL A 27 50.74 -8.08 -1.85
N ALA A 28 49.83 -7.41 -1.14
CA ALA A 28 48.55 -6.99 -1.69
C ALA A 28 48.70 -6.00 -2.86
N ILE A 29 49.70 -5.10 -2.81
CA ILE A 29 49.99 -4.14 -3.89
C ILE A 29 50.63 -4.82 -5.11
N PHE A 30 51.48 -5.82 -4.88
CA PHE A 30 52.25 -6.50 -5.93
C PHE A 30 51.97 -8.01 -5.94
N ALA A 31 50.69 -8.38 -6.08
CA ALA A 31 50.22 -9.76 -5.96
C ALA A 31 50.97 -10.76 -6.87
N ALA A 32 51.42 -10.33 -8.05
CA ALA A 32 52.17 -11.16 -9.00
C ALA A 32 53.59 -11.57 -8.54
N ALA A 33 54.13 -10.93 -7.50
CA ALA A 33 55.49 -11.16 -6.99
C ALA A 33 55.52 -11.43 -5.47
N ALA A 34 54.49 -12.11 -4.95
CA ALA A 34 54.31 -12.36 -3.52
C ALA A 34 55.55 -12.98 -2.84
N ILE A 35 56.12 -14.05 -3.41
CA ILE A 35 57.26 -14.77 -2.83
C ILE A 35 58.52 -13.87 -2.73
N PRO A 36 58.98 -13.20 -3.81
CA PRO A 36 60.07 -12.24 -3.72
C PRO A 36 59.89 -11.15 -2.66
N ILE A 37 58.66 -10.62 -2.51
CA ILE A 37 58.36 -9.55 -1.57
C ILE A 37 58.38 -10.04 -0.12
N MET A 38 57.86 -11.23 0.15
CA MET A 38 57.95 -11.85 1.48
C MET A 38 59.41 -12.05 1.90
N VAL A 39 60.24 -12.58 0.98
CA VAL A 39 61.67 -12.78 1.23
C VAL A 39 62.38 -11.45 1.45
N MET A 40 62.15 -10.47 0.57
CA MET A 40 62.75 -9.14 0.67
C MET A 40 62.36 -8.44 1.97
N GLY A 41 61.06 -8.36 2.29
CA GLY A 41 60.56 -7.68 3.48
C GLY A 41 61.11 -8.28 4.78
N THR A 42 61.19 -9.61 4.86
CA THR A 42 61.76 -10.30 6.02
C THR A 42 63.24 -9.95 6.20
N VAL A 43 64.02 -9.99 5.12
CA VAL A 43 65.46 -9.65 5.15
C VAL A 43 65.68 -8.18 5.50
N LEU A 44 64.86 -7.28 4.92
CA LEU A 44 64.96 -5.84 5.16
C LEU A 44 64.64 -5.49 6.62
N GLU A 45 63.63 -6.10 7.24
CA GLU A 45 63.35 -5.82 8.64
C GLU A 45 64.43 -6.37 9.57
N VAL A 46 64.86 -7.62 9.38
CA VAL A 46 65.96 -8.18 10.19
C VAL A 46 67.22 -7.31 10.03
N GLY A 47 67.50 -6.86 8.81
CA GLY A 47 68.56 -5.90 8.52
C GLY A 47 68.42 -4.57 9.26
N LYS A 48 67.20 -4.01 9.35
CA LYS A 48 66.89 -2.78 10.11
C LYS A 48 67.25 -2.93 11.59
N LEU A 49 66.77 -4.00 12.24
CA LEU A 49 67.01 -4.25 13.67
C LEU A 49 68.49 -4.49 13.96
N VAL A 50 69.16 -5.34 13.17
CA VAL A 50 70.59 -5.64 13.32
C VAL A 50 71.42 -4.36 13.13
N THR A 51 71.08 -3.56 12.13
CA THR A 51 71.76 -2.28 11.87
C THR A 51 71.59 -1.31 13.03
N ALA A 52 70.38 -1.20 13.59
CA ALA A 52 70.12 -0.33 14.74
C ALA A 52 70.93 -0.74 15.98
N VAL A 53 70.96 -2.05 16.31
CA VAL A 53 71.75 -2.58 17.44
C VAL A 53 73.26 -2.40 17.20
N TRP A 54 73.73 -2.66 15.98
CA TRP A 54 75.15 -2.53 15.64
C TRP A 54 75.60 -1.07 15.72
N LEU A 55 74.81 -0.16 15.15
CA LEU A 55 75.09 1.28 15.14
C LEU A 55 75.12 1.83 16.56
N HIS A 56 74.21 1.38 17.43
CA HIS A 56 74.22 1.70 18.86
C HIS A 56 75.48 1.18 19.55
N LYS A 57 75.78 -0.12 19.41
CA LYS A 57 76.89 -0.78 20.10
C LYS A 57 78.25 -0.21 19.73
N TYR A 58 78.45 0.15 18.46
CA TYR A 58 79.74 0.62 17.93
C TYR A 58 79.74 2.11 17.58
N TRP A 59 78.81 2.90 18.14
CA TRP A 59 78.68 4.34 17.83
C TRP A 59 79.99 5.12 17.99
N GLY A 60 80.78 4.83 19.03
CA GLY A 60 82.08 5.48 19.27
C GLY A 60 83.21 5.02 18.35
N GLN A 61 83.09 3.83 17.74
CA GLN A 61 84.15 3.21 16.93
C GLN A 61 83.90 3.34 15.41
N ALA A 62 82.66 3.54 15.00
CA ALA A 62 82.30 3.68 13.60
C ALA A 62 82.79 5.01 12.99
N VAL A 63 83.13 4.99 11.70
CA VAL A 63 83.46 6.20 10.93
C VAL A 63 82.21 7.03 10.63
N TRP A 64 82.35 8.36 10.53
CA TRP A 64 81.20 9.27 10.42
C TRP A 64 80.28 8.98 9.22
N TRP A 65 80.83 8.73 8.03
CA TRP A 65 80.04 8.41 6.83
C TRP A 65 79.15 7.17 7.00
N LEU A 66 79.66 6.15 7.69
CA LEU A 66 78.91 4.91 7.96
C LEU A 66 77.76 5.18 8.93
N LYS A 67 77.95 6.02 9.95
CA LYS A 67 76.88 6.41 10.87
C LYS A 67 75.75 7.12 10.14
N THR A 68 76.10 8.08 9.28
CA THR A 68 75.11 8.87 8.54
C THR A 68 74.31 7.98 7.59
N TYR A 69 74.97 7.11 6.83
CA TYR A 69 74.30 6.19 5.92
C TYR A 69 73.39 5.20 6.66
N LEU A 70 73.90 4.51 7.69
CA LEU A 70 73.11 3.51 8.42
C LEU A 70 71.93 4.15 9.18
N SER A 71 72.09 5.35 9.72
CA SER A 71 70.99 6.08 10.37
C SER A 71 69.89 6.42 9.36
N ILE A 72 70.25 6.95 8.19
CA ILE A 72 69.29 7.26 7.12
C ILE A 72 68.65 5.96 6.60
N ALA A 73 69.42 4.90 6.40
CA ALA A 73 68.91 3.61 5.93
C ALA A 73 67.90 3.02 6.91
N VAL A 74 68.15 3.08 8.23
CA VAL A 74 67.18 2.65 9.24
C VAL A 74 65.89 3.47 9.13
N VAL A 75 65.97 4.80 9.00
CA VAL A 75 64.79 5.68 8.84
C VAL A 75 64.03 5.37 7.54
N VAL A 76 64.72 5.15 6.42
CA VAL A 76 64.09 4.79 5.15
C VAL A 76 63.42 3.42 5.24
N LEU A 77 64.07 2.45 5.87
CA LEU A 77 63.47 1.14 6.14
C LEU A 77 62.23 1.28 7.02
N MET A 78 62.23 2.21 7.98
CA MET A 78 61.03 2.48 8.77
C MET A 78 59.86 3.00 7.92
N PHE A 79 60.14 3.90 6.97
CA PHE A 79 59.12 4.35 6.01
C PHE A 79 58.61 3.23 5.09
N ILE A 80 59.47 2.27 4.71
CA ILE A 80 59.05 1.13 3.89
C ILE A 80 58.14 0.20 4.70
N THR A 81 58.51 -0.14 5.95
CA THR A 81 57.67 -0.91 6.88
C THR A 81 56.32 -0.22 7.09
N SER A 82 56.35 1.10 7.27
CA SER A 82 55.19 1.98 7.40
C SER A 82 54.27 1.93 6.17
N MET A 83 54.83 2.06 4.97
CA MET A 83 54.05 2.00 3.72
C MET A 83 53.37 0.63 3.53
N GLY A 84 54.03 -0.45 3.93
CA GLY A 84 53.43 -1.78 3.92
C GLY A 84 52.23 -1.89 4.87
N ILE A 85 52.38 -1.44 6.12
CA ILE A 85 51.28 -1.48 7.11
C ILE A 85 50.10 -0.63 6.62
N PHE A 86 50.39 0.54 6.06
CA PHE A 86 49.37 1.41 5.46
C PHE A 86 48.60 0.69 4.36
N GLY A 87 49.31 0.04 3.42
CA GLY A 87 48.66 -0.70 2.34
C GLY A 87 47.79 -1.86 2.81
N TYR A 88 48.19 -2.56 3.89
CA TYR A 88 47.37 -3.63 4.47
C TYR A 88 46.08 -3.10 5.09
N LEU A 89 46.19 -2.08 5.94
CA LEU A 89 45.05 -1.49 6.64
C LEU A 89 44.10 -0.74 5.67
N SER A 90 44.65 -0.08 4.65
CA SER A 90 43.81 0.57 3.63
C SER A 90 43.07 -0.44 2.75
N LYS A 91 43.68 -1.60 2.46
CA LYS A 91 43.03 -2.64 1.65
C LYS A 91 41.75 -3.15 2.31
N ALA A 92 41.81 -3.47 3.60
CA ALA A 92 40.65 -3.94 4.36
C ALA A 92 39.49 -2.93 4.32
N HIS A 93 39.80 -1.64 4.45
CA HIS A 93 38.80 -0.57 4.37
C HIS A 93 38.22 -0.37 2.95
N ILE A 94 39.08 -0.37 1.92
CA ILE A 94 38.65 -0.17 0.52
C ILE A 94 37.79 -1.33 0.03
N GLU A 95 38.13 -2.57 0.39
CA GLU A 95 37.37 -3.78 0.02
C GLU A 95 35.95 -3.73 0.61
N GLN A 96 35.83 -3.32 1.87
CA GLN A 96 34.54 -3.14 2.56
C GLN A 96 33.71 -1.98 1.98
N THR A 97 34.36 -0.86 1.63
CA THR A 97 33.68 0.30 1.04
C THR A 97 33.24 0.03 -0.40
N SER A 98 34.04 -0.69 -1.18
CA SER A 98 33.71 -1.06 -2.57
C SER A 98 32.50 -1.99 -2.63
N ALA A 99 32.43 -2.98 -1.73
CA ALA A 99 31.26 -3.84 -1.60
C ALA A 99 30.00 -3.05 -1.23
N SER A 100 30.12 -2.01 -0.40
CA SER A 100 29.01 -1.12 -0.04
C SER A 100 28.50 -0.32 -1.25
N ILE A 101 29.40 0.18 -2.10
CA ILE A 101 29.05 0.94 -3.30
C ILE A 101 28.35 0.03 -4.33
N GLU A 102 28.88 -1.17 -4.55
CA GLU A 102 28.29 -2.16 -5.45
C GLU A 102 26.85 -2.54 -5.03
N SER A 103 26.62 -2.75 -3.73
CA SER A 103 25.28 -3.06 -3.21
C SER A 103 24.29 -1.92 -3.42
N VAL A 104 24.71 -0.65 -3.24
CA VAL A 104 23.86 0.52 -3.49
C VAL A 104 23.50 0.64 -4.98
N GLU A 105 24.46 0.41 -5.88
CA GLU A 105 24.18 0.41 -7.32
C GLU A 105 23.20 -0.71 -7.72
N LYS A 106 23.36 -1.91 -7.16
CA LYS A 106 22.42 -3.02 -7.40
C LYS A 106 21.01 -2.71 -6.88
N ILE A 107 20.90 -2.13 -5.69
CA ILE A 107 19.60 -1.69 -5.14
C ILE A 107 18.95 -0.67 -6.08
N SER A 108 19.69 0.33 -6.55
CA SER A 108 19.18 1.34 -7.50
C SER A 108 18.74 0.74 -8.83
N GLN A 109 19.47 -0.27 -9.34
CA GLN A 109 19.07 -1.02 -10.53
C GLN A 109 17.76 -1.79 -10.30
N LEU A 110 17.65 -2.51 -9.19
CA LEU A 110 16.43 -3.24 -8.82
C LEU A 110 15.23 -2.29 -8.66
N GLU A 111 15.40 -1.13 -8.02
CA GLU A 111 14.35 -0.10 -7.94
C GLU A 111 13.89 0.38 -9.30
N THR A 112 14.83 0.57 -10.23
CA THR A 112 14.51 0.98 -11.61
C THR A 112 13.74 -0.12 -12.36
N GLU A 113 14.05 -1.40 -12.10
CA GLU A 113 13.33 -2.53 -12.68
C GLU A 113 11.95 -2.72 -12.08
N ILE A 114 11.80 -2.61 -10.75
CA ILE A 114 10.51 -2.62 -10.06
C ILE A 114 9.61 -1.51 -10.62
N SER A 115 10.11 -0.28 -10.68
CA SER A 115 9.35 0.85 -11.25
C SER A 115 8.96 0.63 -12.71
N ARG A 116 9.78 -0.08 -13.49
CA ARG A 116 9.43 -0.45 -14.87
C ARG A 116 8.24 -1.40 -14.92
N TYR A 117 8.20 -2.40 -14.04
CA TYR A 117 7.07 -3.34 -13.96
C TYR A 117 5.81 -2.70 -13.38
N GLU A 118 5.93 -1.82 -12.39
CA GLU A 118 4.80 -1.00 -11.89
C GLU A 118 4.18 -0.20 -13.03
N ASN A 119 5.02 0.46 -13.85
CA ASN A 119 4.55 1.19 -15.02
C ASN A 119 3.87 0.30 -16.08
N ILE A 120 4.23 -0.98 -16.19
CA ILE A 120 3.55 -1.95 -17.06
C ILE A 120 2.17 -2.27 -16.48
N ILE A 121 2.07 -2.49 -15.17
CA ILE A 121 0.81 -2.74 -14.46
C ILE A 121 -0.13 -1.56 -14.63
N THR A 122 0.30 -0.33 -14.32
CA THR A 122 -0.54 0.87 -14.47
C THR A 122 -1.06 1.03 -15.90
N ARG A 123 -0.22 0.79 -16.91
CA ARG A 123 -0.64 0.87 -18.32
C ARG A 123 -1.64 -0.24 -18.68
N ALA A 124 -1.48 -1.44 -18.15
CA ALA A 124 -2.41 -2.54 -18.36
C ALA A 124 -3.77 -2.26 -17.67
N GLU A 125 -3.75 -1.76 -16.43
CA GLU A 125 -4.95 -1.36 -15.68
C GLU A 125 -5.73 -0.26 -16.42
N GLN A 126 -5.06 0.77 -16.92
CA GLN A 126 -5.71 1.83 -17.71
C GLN A 126 -6.35 1.30 -19.01
N LYS A 127 -5.78 0.24 -19.61
CA LYS A 127 -6.39 -0.37 -20.79
C LYS A 127 -7.60 -1.22 -20.42
N ILE A 128 -7.54 -1.94 -19.31
CA ILE A 128 -8.68 -2.70 -18.77
C ILE A 128 -9.83 -1.73 -18.47
N GLU A 129 -9.56 -0.65 -17.74
CA GLU A 129 -10.57 0.38 -17.44
C GLU A 129 -11.18 0.97 -18.72
N LYS A 130 -10.36 1.27 -19.73
CA LYS A 130 -10.86 1.75 -21.03
C LYS A 130 -11.69 0.69 -21.76
N ALA A 131 -11.32 -0.58 -21.70
CA ALA A 131 -12.04 -1.67 -22.35
C ALA A 131 -13.38 -1.96 -21.66
N GLU A 132 -13.43 -1.90 -20.32
CA GLU A 132 -14.65 -2.01 -19.52
C GLU A 132 -15.60 -0.84 -19.79
N ASN A 133 -15.07 0.39 -19.81
CA ASN A 133 -15.87 1.60 -20.00
C ASN A 133 -16.22 1.92 -21.46
N ALA A 134 -15.52 1.33 -22.44
CA ALA A 134 -15.86 1.47 -23.86
C ALA A 134 -17.25 0.88 -24.18
N GLY A 135 -17.63 -0.19 -23.47
CA GLY A 135 -18.98 -0.76 -23.55
C GLY A 135 -20.04 0.16 -22.95
N ALA A 136 -19.80 0.70 -21.75
CA ALA A 136 -20.76 1.53 -21.01
C ALA A 136 -21.15 2.81 -21.75
N ASN A 137 -20.17 3.62 -22.20
CA ASN A 137 -20.46 4.89 -22.87
C ASN A 137 -21.20 4.71 -24.21
N LYS A 138 -20.87 3.66 -24.96
CA LYS A 138 -21.56 3.36 -26.22
C LYS A 138 -22.98 2.88 -25.95
N ASN A 139 -23.19 2.08 -24.91
CA ASN A 139 -24.51 1.60 -24.50
C ASN A 139 -25.42 2.74 -24.06
N ASP A 140 -24.92 3.67 -23.24
CA ASP A 140 -25.67 4.85 -22.80
C ASP A 140 -26.08 5.73 -23.99
N THR A 141 -25.18 5.95 -24.94
CA THR A 141 -25.48 6.71 -26.17
C THR A 141 -26.57 6.02 -27.01
N ILE A 142 -26.54 4.69 -27.11
CA ILE A 142 -27.56 3.93 -27.84
C ILE A 142 -28.89 3.96 -27.07
N GLN A 143 -28.86 3.84 -25.74
CA GLN A 143 -30.05 3.92 -24.90
C GLN A 143 -30.73 5.30 -25.02
N ASP A 144 -29.95 6.36 -24.99
CA ASP A 144 -30.41 7.74 -25.26
C ASP A 144 -31.09 7.88 -26.63
N GLN A 145 -30.58 7.19 -27.65
CA GLN A 145 -31.21 7.16 -28.97
C GLN A 145 -32.53 6.39 -28.94
N ILE A 146 -32.57 5.24 -28.27
CA ILE A 146 -33.79 4.45 -28.09
C ILE A 146 -34.87 5.27 -27.38
N ASP A 147 -34.52 5.98 -26.31
CA ASP A 147 -35.47 6.78 -25.53
C ASP A 147 -36.04 7.94 -26.36
N ARG A 148 -35.20 8.58 -27.19
CA ARG A 148 -35.67 9.61 -28.14
C ARG A 148 -36.63 9.05 -29.18
N GLU A 149 -36.33 7.88 -29.75
CA GLU A 149 -37.22 7.24 -30.73
C GLU A 149 -38.50 6.71 -30.07
N GLN A 150 -38.44 6.21 -28.82
CA GLN A 150 -39.61 5.81 -28.05
C GLN A 150 -40.53 7.01 -27.80
N LYS A 151 -39.97 8.15 -27.42
CA LYS A 151 -40.73 9.40 -27.29
C LYS A 151 -41.36 9.86 -28.60
N ARG A 152 -40.67 9.66 -29.74
CA ARG A 152 -41.23 9.97 -31.08
C ARG A 152 -42.41 9.09 -31.42
N VAL A 153 -42.34 7.79 -31.09
CA VAL A 153 -43.43 6.82 -31.23
C VAL A 153 -44.62 7.25 -30.38
N ASP A 154 -44.40 7.49 -29.08
CA ASP A 154 -45.47 7.81 -28.13
C ASP A 154 -46.23 9.09 -28.53
N THR A 155 -45.51 10.10 -29.04
CA THR A 155 -46.09 11.40 -29.43
C THR A 155 -46.52 11.47 -30.90
N ALA A 156 -46.41 10.39 -31.69
CA ALA A 156 -46.71 10.41 -33.13
C ALA A 156 -48.18 10.74 -33.42
N TYR A 157 -49.11 10.11 -32.68
CA TYR A 157 -50.53 10.41 -32.83
C TYR A 157 -50.89 11.81 -32.32
N ASP A 158 -50.28 12.26 -31.22
CA ASP A 158 -50.50 13.60 -30.66
C ASP A 158 -50.16 14.71 -31.67
N ARG A 159 -49.11 14.53 -32.49
CA ARG A 159 -48.70 15.50 -33.52
C ARG A 159 -49.72 15.63 -34.64
N VAL A 160 -50.41 14.55 -35.02
CA VAL A 160 -51.40 14.57 -36.12
C VAL A 160 -52.81 14.85 -35.62
N GLN A 161 -53.08 14.66 -34.33
CA GLN A 161 -54.39 14.88 -33.72
C GLN A 161 -55.01 16.25 -34.02
N PRO A 162 -54.32 17.40 -33.89
CA PRO A 162 -54.94 18.71 -34.17
C PRO A 162 -55.33 18.89 -35.65
N LEU A 163 -54.66 18.19 -36.58
CA LEU A 163 -55.03 18.19 -37.98
C LEU A 163 -56.25 17.29 -38.24
N VAL A 164 -56.32 16.16 -37.55
CA VAL A 164 -57.50 15.26 -37.57
C VAL A 164 -58.73 15.97 -37.00
N ASP A 165 -58.58 16.69 -35.89
CA ASP A 165 -59.67 17.44 -35.26
C ASP A 165 -60.23 18.51 -36.21
N LYS A 166 -59.36 19.22 -36.95
CA LYS A 166 -59.79 20.16 -37.99
C LYS A 166 -60.58 19.49 -39.12
N GLN A 167 -60.19 18.27 -39.52
CA GLN A 167 -60.97 17.53 -40.53
C GLN A 167 -62.32 17.06 -39.98
N GLN A 168 -62.38 16.68 -38.71
CA GLN A 168 -63.63 16.32 -38.04
C GLN A 168 -64.57 17.53 -37.92
N GLU A 169 -64.03 18.72 -37.65
CA GLU A 169 -64.80 19.97 -37.64
C GLU A 169 -65.40 20.27 -39.04
N ILE A 170 -64.64 20.04 -40.11
CA ILE A 170 -65.13 20.18 -41.50
C ILE A 170 -66.29 19.22 -41.78
N ILE A 171 -66.16 17.96 -41.34
CA ILE A 171 -67.22 16.95 -41.49
C ILE A 171 -68.47 17.41 -40.73
N GLN A 172 -68.32 17.83 -39.48
CA GLN A 172 -69.45 18.28 -38.66
C GLN A 172 -70.14 19.50 -39.28
N ALA A 173 -69.38 20.49 -39.73
CA ALA A 173 -69.93 21.68 -40.37
C ALA A 173 -70.71 21.34 -41.66
N GLU A 174 -70.30 20.31 -42.39
CA GLU A 174 -70.99 19.87 -43.60
C GLU A 174 -72.25 19.04 -43.30
N LEU A 175 -72.24 18.24 -42.22
CA LEU A 175 -73.44 17.59 -41.69
C LEU A 175 -74.48 18.63 -41.26
N ASP A 176 -74.07 19.62 -40.46
CA ASP A 176 -74.95 20.71 -40.02
C ASP A 176 -75.54 21.49 -41.21
N ARG A 177 -74.78 21.65 -42.30
CA ARG A 177 -75.27 22.27 -43.54
C ARG A 177 -76.31 21.42 -44.26
N LYS A 178 -76.15 20.09 -44.26
CA LYS A 178 -77.16 19.17 -44.81
C LYS A 178 -78.44 19.22 -43.98
N ASP A 179 -78.32 19.16 -42.67
CA ASP A 179 -79.47 19.20 -41.75
C ASP A 179 -80.27 20.48 -41.94
N LYS A 180 -79.60 21.64 -42.02
CA LYS A 180 -80.25 22.94 -42.32
C LYS A 180 -80.94 22.99 -43.69
N LYS A 181 -80.46 22.24 -44.69
CA LYS A 181 -81.13 22.14 -46.00
C LYS A 181 -82.37 21.27 -45.93
N ILE A 182 -82.39 20.25 -45.07
CA ILE A 182 -83.49 19.31 -44.88
C ILE A 182 -84.61 19.94 -44.02
N GLU A 183 -84.26 20.78 -43.04
CA GLU A 183 -85.17 21.45 -42.12
C GLU A 183 -86.45 22.07 -42.76
N PRO A 184 -86.39 22.87 -43.84
CA PRO A 184 -87.59 23.42 -44.47
C PRO A 184 -88.49 22.37 -45.13
N TYR A 185 -87.93 21.23 -45.55
CA TYR A 185 -88.70 20.12 -46.12
C TYR A 185 -89.36 19.30 -45.01
N LEU A 186 -88.68 19.08 -43.88
CA LEU A 186 -89.30 18.48 -42.69
C LEU A 186 -90.47 19.33 -42.18
N ALA A 187 -90.32 20.66 -42.17
CA ALA A 187 -91.42 21.57 -41.83
C ALA A 187 -92.59 21.44 -42.81
N GLN A 188 -92.33 21.28 -44.12
CA GLN A 188 -93.37 21.03 -45.12
C GLN A 188 -94.09 19.70 -44.89
N VAL A 189 -93.36 18.61 -44.64
CA VAL A 189 -93.96 17.31 -44.30
C VAL A 189 -94.86 17.44 -43.08
N SER A 190 -94.38 18.10 -42.02
CA SER A 190 -95.18 18.34 -40.81
C SER A 190 -96.45 19.14 -41.09
N SER A 191 -96.39 20.16 -41.96
CA SER A 191 -97.59 20.92 -42.36
C SER A 191 -98.60 20.09 -43.16
N ILE A 192 -98.13 19.25 -44.08
CA ILE A 192 -98.98 18.35 -44.87
C ILE A 192 -99.63 17.29 -43.97
N ASP A 193 -98.87 16.76 -43.01
CA ASP A 193 -99.39 15.80 -42.02
C ASP A 193 -100.50 16.43 -41.16
N ALA A 194 -100.36 17.72 -40.78
CA ALA A 194 -101.41 18.47 -40.08
C ALA A 194 -102.66 18.72 -40.94
N ASP A 195 -102.49 19.03 -42.23
CA ASP A 195 -103.60 19.18 -43.18
C ASP A 195 -104.36 17.86 -43.38
N LEU A 196 -103.62 16.74 -43.53
CA LEU A 196 -104.18 15.40 -43.63
C LEU A 196 -104.95 15.01 -42.36
N GLN A 197 -104.40 15.35 -41.18
CA GLN A 197 -105.07 15.12 -39.90
C GLN A 197 -106.36 15.95 -39.78
N THR A 198 -106.32 17.23 -40.15
CA THR A 198 -107.51 18.10 -40.16
C THR A 198 -108.61 17.54 -41.05
N LEU A 199 -108.23 17.04 -42.24
CA LEU A 199 -109.16 16.41 -43.18
C LEU A 199 -109.77 15.13 -42.59
N SER A 200 -108.95 14.29 -41.95
CA SER A 200 -109.40 13.07 -41.26
C SER A 200 -110.38 13.39 -40.12
N ASP A 201 -110.09 14.39 -39.30
CA ASP A 201 -110.93 14.80 -38.18
C ASP A 201 -112.30 15.33 -38.64
N LEU A 202 -112.32 16.16 -39.70
CA LEU A 202 -113.56 16.67 -40.29
C LEU A 202 -114.42 15.55 -40.91
N LEU A 203 -113.78 14.56 -41.55
CA LEU A 203 -114.43 13.35 -42.08
C LEU A 203 -115.06 12.50 -40.97
N ASN A 204 -114.35 12.32 -39.86
CA ASN A 204 -114.78 11.48 -38.74
C ASN A 204 -115.99 12.08 -37.98
N ARG A 205 -116.05 13.42 -37.82
CA ARG A 205 -117.15 14.10 -37.12
C ARG A 205 -118.49 14.04 -37.87
N ARG A 206 -118.45 14.15 -39.21
CA ARG A 206 -119.58 13.94 -40.13
C ARG A 206 -120.83 14.81 -39.90
N ASP A 207 -120.74 15.87 -39.10
CA ASP A 207 -121.80 16.84 -38.86
C ASP A 207 -121.86 17.93 -39.95
N ASN A 208 -122.98 18.64 -40.05
CA ASN A 208 -123.20 19.63 -41.12
C ASN A 208 -122.11 20.73 -41.13
N GLU A 209 -121.64 21.18 -39.96
CA GLU A 209 -120.64 22.23 -39.86
C GLU A 209 -119.26 21.74 -40.34
N SER A 210 -118.84 20.54 -39.93
CA SER A 210 -117.59 19.93 -40.41
C SER A 210 -117.62 19.66 -41.92
N ILE A 211 -118.76 19.21 -42.48
CA ILE A 211 -118.91 19.01 -43.93
C ILE A 211 -118.82 20.35 -44.67
N ARG A 212 -119.41 21.44 -44.16
CA ARG A 212 -119.27 22.78 -44.77
C ARG A 212 -117.83 23.27 -44.76
N LYS A 213 -117.09 23.06 -43.66
CA LYS A 213 -115.65 23.39 -43.57
C LYS A 213 -114.82 22.56 -44.56
N LEU A 214 -115.06 21.26 -44.61
CA LEU A 214 -114.42 20.35 -45.56
C LEU A 214 -114.69 20.77 -47.02
N GLN A 215 -115.95 21.08 -47.36
CA GLN A 215 -116.34 21.59 -48.67
C GLN A 215 -115.61 22.90 -49.03
N SER A 216 -115.34 23.76 -48.04
CA SER A 216 -114.56 25.00 -48.25
C SER A 216 -113.08 24.75 -48.52
N ILE A 217 -112.46 23.78 -47.84
CA ILE A 217 -111.05 23.41 -48.01
C ILE A 217 -110.82 22.77 -49.38
N VAL A 218 -111.72 21.85 -49.79
CA VAL A 218 -111.56 21.08 -51.04
C VAL A 218 -112.18 21.77 -52.27
N GLY A 219 -112.87 22.91 -52.09
CA GLY A 219 -113.40 23.75 -53.17
C GLY A 219 -114.69 23.24 -53.83
N THR A 220 -115.64 22.71 -53.05
CA THR A 220 -116.96 22.29 -53.55
C THR A 220 -118.08 23.23 -53.06
N ARG A 221 -119.30 23.06 -53.61
CA ARG A 221 -120.47 23.85 -53.17
C ARG A 221 -120.71 23.64 -51.68
N ILE A 222 -120.80 24.74 -50.92
CA ILE A 222 -120.96 24.73 -49.46
C ILE A 222 -122.44 24.57 -49.08
N ASP A 223 -122.95 23.34 -49.19
CA ASP A 223 -124.34 22.97 -48.87
C ASP A 223 -124.47 22.09 -47.62
N GLY A 224 -123.35 21.64 -47.03
CA GLY A 224 -123.35 20.78 -45.85
C GLY A 224 -123.76 19.33 -46.12
N THR A 225 -123.88 18.93 -47.38
CA THR A 225 -124.21 17.56 -47.79
C THR A 225 -123.00 16.84 -48.36
N TYR A 226 -122.68 15.66 -47.81
CA TYR A 226 -121.56 14.84 -48.29
C TYR A 226 -122.00 13.92 -49.44
N GLY A 227 -122.21 14.52 -50.61
CA GLY A 227 -122.57 13.79 -51.83
C GLY A 227 -121.36 13.16 -52.53
N SER A 228 -121.62 12.35 -53.57
CA SER A 228 -120.57 11.68 -54.37
C SER A 228 -119.55 12.64 -54.97
N ARG A 229 -119.97 13.85 -55.36
CA ARG A 229 -119.07 14.91 -55.86
C ARG A 229 -118.12 15.42 -54.79
N THR A 230 -118.61 15.65 -53.56
CA THR A 230 -117.78 16.08 -52.43
C THR A 230 -116.82 14.98 -52.03
N ALA A 231 -117.29 13.72 -51.94
CA ALA A 231 -116.44 12.57 -51.64
C ALA A 231 -115.26 12.43 -52.61
N LYS A 232 -115.53 12.49 -53.92
CA LYS A 232 -114.48 12.42 -54.94
C LYS A 232 -113.49 13.58 -54.86
N GLN A 233 -113.98 14.80 -54.58
CA GLN A 233 -113.08 15.95 -54.48
C GLN A 233 -112.19 15.90 -53.22
N VAL A 234 -112.70 15.33 -52.13
CA VAL A 234 -111.96 15.10 -50.89
C VAL A 234 -110.88 14.03 -51.09
N GLU A 235 -111.23 12.94 -51.77
CA GLU A 235 -110.28 11.90 -52.18
C GLU A 235 -109.17 12.51 -53.07
N ASN A 236 -109.54 13.23 -54.14
CA ASN A 236 -108.56 13.93 -54.99
C ASN A 236 -107.64 14.89 -54.22
N TYR A 237 -108.17 15.63 -53.24
CA TYR A 237 -107.39 16.56 -52.43
C TYR A 237 -106.45 15.83 -51.45
N ARG A 238 -106.95 14.78 -50.79
CA ARG A 238 -106.14 13.90 -49.93
C ARG A 238 -105.01 13.24 -50.72
N ASP A 239 -105.32 12.67 -51.87
CA ASP A 239 -104.33 12.03 -52.75
C ASP A 239 -103.31 13.05 -53.25
N GLY A 240 -103.74 14.27 -53.53
CA GLY A 240 -102.86 15.39 -53.85
C GLY A 240 -101.91 15.78 -52.71
N LEU A 241 -102.36 15.75 -51.46
CA LEU A 241 -101.50 15.96 -50.29
C LEU A 241 -100.52 14.80 -50.06
N LEU A 242 -100.98 13.56 -50.21
CA LEU A 242 -100.12 12.37 -50.10
C LEU A 242 -99.04 12.37 -51.18
N ALA A 243 -99.40 12.67 -52.43
CA ALA A 243 -98.42 12.78 -53.52
C ALA A 243 -97.40 13.91 -53.28
N LYS A 244 -97.82 15.05 -52.70
CA LYS A 244 -96.90 16.11 -52.28
C LYS A 244 -95.96 15.65 -51.17
N ARG A 245 -96.49 14.95 -50.15
CA ARG A 245 -95.70 14.40 -49.05
C ARG A 245 -94.65 13.42 -49.56
N GLU A 246 -95.04 12.50 -50.44
CA GLU A 246 -94.15 11.56 -51.11
C GLU A 246 -93.03 12.30 -51.84
N SER A 247 -93.37 13.30 -52.65
CA SER A 247 -92.40 14.11 -53.40
C SER A 247 -91.42 14.88 -52.50
N VAL A 248 -91.89 15.42 -51.37
CA VAL A 248 -91.03 16.11 -50.40
C VAL A 248 -90.09 15.12 -49.70
N LEU A 249 -90.60 13.95 -49.30
CA LEU A 249 -89.77 12.89 -48.71
C LEU A 249 -88.73 12.36 -49.70
N GLU A 250 -89.10 12.18 -50.96
CA GLU A 250 -88.16 11.81 -52.02
C GLU A 250 -87.06 12.87 -52.18
N THR A 251 -87.41 14.15 -52.06
CA THR A 251 -86.43 15.26 -52.07
C THR A 251 -85.48 15.18 -50.87
N ILE A 252 -85.98 14.86 -49.67
CA ILE A 252 -85.15 14.66 -48.47
C ILE A 252 -84.19 13.49 -48.68
N LEU A 253 -84.69 12.34 -49.16
CA LEU A 253 -83.87 11.16 -49.44
C LEU A 253 -82.77 11.47 -50.47
N GLN A 254 -83.07 12.24 -51.52
CA GLN A 254 -82.05 12.66 -52.49
C GLN A 254 -80.96 13.56 -51.88
N ILE A 255 -81.30 14.39 -50.90
CA ILE A 255 -80.32 15.24 -50.19
C ILE A 255 -79.45 14.40 -49.24
N GLU A 256 -80.06 13.41 -48.57
CA GLU A 256 -79.36 12.49 -47.67
C GLU A 256 -78.41 11.56 -48.42
N ASP A 257 -78.93 10.87 -49.45
CA ASP A 257 -78.21 9.87 -50.26
C ASP A 257 -77.07 10.49 -51.10
N LYS A 258 -77.17 11.78 -51.42
CA LYS A 258 -76.08 12.50 -52.09
C LYS A 258 -74.88 12.62 -51.17
N GLU A 259 -73.91 11.74 -51.36
CA GLU A 259 -72.65 11.74 -50.65
C GLU A 259 -71.94 13.10 -50.80
N SER A 260 -71.52 13.70 -49.69
CA SER A 260 -70.80 14.98 -49.74
C SER A 260 -69.35 14.71 -50.10
N SER A 261 -68.92 15.24 -51.25
CA SER A 261 -67.52 15.15 -51.69
C SER A 261 -66.55 15.73 -50.66
N LEU A 262 -66.99 16.72 -49.87
CA LEU A 262 -66.20 17.32 -48.79
C LEU A 262 -65.95 16.32 -47.65
N ILE A 263 -66.98 15.56 -47.25
CA ILE A 263 -66.87 14.53 -46.20
C ILE A 263 -65.96 13.39 -46.65
N VAL A 264 -66.10 12.95 -47.91
CA VAL A 264 -65.22 11.91 -48.49
C VAL A 264 -63.77 12.39 -48.50
N ALA A 265 -63.51 13.63 -48.95
CA ALA A 265 -62.18 14.22 -48.96
C ALA A 265 -61.59 14.36 -47.54
N ALA A 266 -62.38 14.84 -46.58
CA ALA A 266 -61.95 14.98 -45.18
C ALA A 266 -61.61 13.62 -44.54
N ASN A 267 -62.43 12.59 -44.78
CA ASN A 267 -62.15 11.23 -44.31
C ASN A 267 -60.89 10.63 -44.95
N ALA A 268 -60.69 10.86 -46.24
CA ALA A 268 -59.46 10.45 -46.93
C ALA A 268 -58.23 11.16 -46.34
N GLU A 269 -58.35 12.44 -45.98
CA GLU A 269 -57.28 13.20 -45.35
C GLU A 269 -56.99 12.72 -43.92
N ILE A 270 -58.01 12.43 -43.11
CA ILE A 270 -57.83 11.81 -41.77
C ILE A 270 -57.07 10.49 -41.91
N LYS A 271 -57.44 9.65 -42.87
CA LYS A 271 -56.75 8.38 -43.12
C LYS A 271 -55.29 8.61 -43.52
N ARG A 272 -55.02 9.60 -44.38
CA ARG A 272 -53.65 9.97 -44.78
C ARG A 272 -52.82 10.46 -43.58
N LEU A 273 -53.38 11.32 -42.73
CA LEU A 273 -52.73 11.83 -41.52
C LEU A 273 -52.39 10.71 -40.54
N ARG A 274 -53.32 9.79 -40.28
CA ARG A 274 -53.07 8.59 -39.46
C ARG A 274 -52.01 7.69 -40.08
N GLY A 275 -52.05 7.48 -41.40
CA GLY A 275 -51.05 6.71 -42.12
C GLY A 275 -49.63 7.30 -42.04
N ILE A 276 -49.49 8.63 -41.95
CA ILE A 276 -48.18 9.26 -41.69
C ILE A 276 -47.66 8.87 -40.31
N ALA A 277 -48.50 9.01 -39.26
CA ALA A 277 -48.10 8.63 -37.90
C ALA A 277 -47.76 7.13 -37.81
N GLU A 278 -48.54 6.25 -38.44
CA GLU A 278 -48.28 4.81 -38.48
C GLU A 278 -46.95 4.47 -39.16
N ASN A 279 -46.63 5.13 -40.28
CA ASN A 279 -45.35 4.94 -40.96
C ASN A 279 -44.18 5.44 -40.10
N GLU A 280 -44.31 6.60 -39.45
CA GLU A 280 -43.29 7.14 -38.55
C GLU A 280 -43.05 6.22 -37.35
N ILE A 281 -44.11 5.67 -36.76
CA ILE A 281 -44.02 4.67 -35.68
C ILE A 281 -43.27 3.43 -36.19
N LYS A 282 -43.64 2.90 -37.36
CA LYS A 282 -43.00 1.73 -37.95
C LYS A 282 -41.50 1.95 -38.18
N ASP A 283 -41.13 3.08 -38.76
CA ASP A 283 -39.73 3.41 -39.05
C ASP A 283 -38.93 3.57 -37.74
N SER A 284 -39.51 4.24 -36.74
CA SER A 284 -38.92 4.39 -35.41
C SER A 284 -38.74 3.04 -34.70
N MET A 285 -39.74 2.14 -34.76
CA MET A 285 -39.65 0.79 -34.18
C MET A 285 -38.58 -0.07 -34.88
N GLN A 286 -38.44 0.05 -36.21
CA GLN A 286 -37.37 -0.63 -36.93
C GLN A 286 -35.98 -0.14 -36.48
N LEU A 287 -35.84 1.16 -36.25
CA LEU A 287 -34.61 1.74 -35.73
C LEU A 287 -34.34 1.27 -34.28
N ILE A 288 -35.34 1.34 -33.39
CA ILE A 288 -35.23 0.85 -32.01
C ILE A 288 -34.76 -0.61 -31.97
N ASN A 289 -35.33 -1.48 -32.80
CA ASN A 289 -34.92 -2.89 -32.85
C ASN A 289 -33.48 -3.07 -33.32
N LYS A 290 -33.02 -2.28 -34.30
CA LYS A 290 -31.61 -2.30 -34.73
C LYS A 290 -30.68 -1.85 -33.60
N LEU A 291 -31.04 -0.76 -32.91
CA LEU A 291 -30.29 -0.21 -31.79
C LEU A 291 -30.21 -1.21 -30.62
N ARG A 292 -31.32 -1.88 -30.28
CA ARG A 292 -31.35 -2.95 -29.25
C ARG A 292 -30.45 -4.13 -29.59
N THR A 293 -30.41 -4.55 -30.85
CA THR A 293 -29.49 -5.61 -31.30
C THR A 293 -28.02 -5.17 -31.18
N GLU A 294 -27.72 -3.90 -31.49
CA GLU A 294 -26.35 -3.36 -31.38
C GLU A 294 -25.89 -3.28 -29.92
N ILE A 295 -26.78 -2.97 -28.97
CA ILE A 295 -26.50 -3.06 -27.53
C ILE A 295 -26.03 -4.48 -27.15
N GLY A 296 -26.74 -5.51 -27.63
CA GLY A 296 -26.45 -6.90 -27.30
C GLY A 296 -25.10 -7.42 -27.82
N THR A 297 -24.55 -6.83 -28.87
CA THR A 297 -23.29 -7.30 -29.51
C THR A 297 -22.05 -6.50 -29.11
N VAL A 298 -22.20 -5.29 -28.58
CA VAL A 298 -21.06 -4.44 -28.19
C VAL A 298 -20.33 -4.94 -26.94
N VAL A 299 -20.98 -5.76 -26.11
CA VAL A 299 -20.45 -6.18 -24.79
C VAL A 299 -19.55 -7.42 -24.87
N THR A 300 -19.68 -8.30 -25.86
CA THR A 300 -19.20 -9.69 -25.70
C THR A 300 -17.87 -10.05 -26.38
N ASP A 301 -17.51 -9.46 -27.53
CA ASP A 301 -16.58 -10.20 -28.41
C ASP A 301 -15.12 -9.69 -28.44
N ASN A 302 -14.83 -8.41 -28.19
CA ASN A 302 -13.44 -7.89 -28.31
C ASN A 302 -12.83 -7.42 -26.98
N SER A 303 -13.65 -7.12 -25.98
CA SER A 303 -13.16 -6.60 -24.70
C SER A 303 -12.69 -7.72 -23.77
N SER A 304 -13.31 -8.90 -23.80
CA SER A 304 -12.96 -10.04 -22.93
C SER A 304 -11.56 -10.56 -23.19
N GLU A 305 -11.23 -10.92 -24.44
CA GLU A 305 -9.89 -11.40 -24.80
C GLU A 305 -8.78 -10.37 -24.50
N LEU A 306 -9.08 -9.09 -24.72
CA LEU A 306 -8.13 -8.01 -24.41
C LEU A 306 -7.93 -7.89 -22.89
N ILE A 307 -9.02 -7.89 -22.11
CA ILE A 307 -8.97 -7.84 -20.65
C ILE A 307 -8.19 -9.03 -20.09
N ASP A 308 -8.47 -10.25 -20.55
CA ASP A 308 -7.75 -11.46 -20.14
C ASP A 308 -6.25 -11.37 -20.46
N SER A 309 -5.90 -10.87 -21.65
CA SER A 309 -4.50 -10.70 -22.04
C SER A 309 -3.76 -9.65 -21.20
N GLU A 310 -4.42 -8.56 -20.80
CA GLU A 310 -3.81 -7.52 -19.97
C GLU A 310 -3.78 -7.96 -18.49
N MET A 311 -4.75 -8.73 -17.99
CA MET A 311 -4.70 -9.35 -16.67
C MET A 311 -3.53 -10.34 -16.55
N LEU A 312 -3.25 -11.13 -17.59
CA LEU A 312 -2.06 -12.00 -17.63
C LEU A 312 -0.75 -11.19 -17.51
N LYS A 313 -0.66 -10.03 -18.17
CA LYS A 313 0.51 -9.15 -18.07
C LYS A 313 0.68 -8.60 -16.65
N ILE A 314 -0.42 -8.20 -16.00
CA ILE A 314 -0.39 -7.72 -14.60
C ILE A 314 0.11 -8.83 -13.68
N LYS A 315 -0.43 -10.05 -13.84
CA LYS A 315 0.00 -11.21 -13.04
C LYS A 315 1.49 -11.50 -13.19
N ASN A 316 1.99 -11.54 -14.42
CA ASN A 316 3.41 -11.80 -14.69
C ASN A 316 4.31 -10.67 -14.19
N ALA A 317 3.93 -9.42 -14.41
CA ALA A 317 4.71 -8.27 -13.93
C ALA A 317 4.79 -8.22 -12.40
N SER A 318 3.71 -8.59 -11.71
CA SER A 318 3.68 -8.56 -10.25
C SER A 318 4.47 -9.71 -9.63
N ALA A 319 4.42 -10.90 -10.23
CA ALA A 319 5.30 -12.00 -9.84
C ALA A 319 6.78 -11.61 -9.97
N GLU A 320 7.14 -10.86 -11.02
CA GLU A 320 8.50 -10.36 -11.17
C GLU A 320 8.85 -9.27 -10.16
N ILE A 321 7.93 -8.36 -9.83
CA ILE A 321 8.12 -7.37 -8.77
C ILE A 321 8.40 -8.06 -7.43
N ASP A 322 7.65 -9.12 -7.10
CA ASP A 322 7.86 -9.86 -5.84
C ASP A 322 9.28 -10.44 -5.78
N ILE A 323 9.77 -11.04 -6.86
CA ILE A 323 11.14 -11.58 -6.96
C ILE A 323 12.19 -10.47 -6.80
N LEU A 324 12.06 -9.38 -7.57
CA LEU A 324 13.01 -8.26 -7.52
C LEU A 324 13.02 -7.57 -6.15
N THR A 325 11.86 -7.50 -5.51
CA THR A 325 11.70 -6.92 -4.18
C THR A 325 12.36 -7.81 -3.11
N GLU A 326 12.18 -9.13 -3.21
CA GLU A 326 12.88 -10.08 -2.33
C GLU A 326 14.40 -9.96 -2.47
N ASP A 327 14.91 -9.89 -3.70
CA ASP A 327 16.34 -9.73 -3.96
C ASP A 327 16.87 -8.37 -3.49
N LYS A 328 16.08 -7.31 -3.63
CA LYS A 328 16.39 -5.98 -3.07
C LYS A 328 16.56 -6.08 -1.55
N TYR A 329 15.64 -6.72 -0.86
CA TYR A 329 15.73 -6.88 0.60
C TYR A 329 16.92 -7.72 1.05
N LYS A 330 17.30 -8.76 0.30
CA LYS A 330 18.51 -9.53 0.58
C LYS A 330 19.75 -8.64 0.52
N ILE A 331 19.89 -7.85 -0.54
CA ILE A 331 21.05 -6.96 -0.73
C ILE A 331 21.03 -5.81 0.29
N GLU A 332 19.86 -5.25 0.61
CA GLU A 332 19.74 -4.25 1.67
C GLU A 332 20.14 -4.80 3.04
N ALA A 333 19.75 -6.02 3.36
CA ALA A 333 20.14 -6.66 4.62
C ALA A 333 21.67 -6.87 4.69
N GLU A 334 22.30 -7.27 3.58
CA GLU A 334 23.76 -7.36 3.48
C GLU A 334 24.43 -5.97 3.60
N TYR A 335 23.88 -4.96 2.95
CA TYR A 335 24.35 -3.57 3.05
C TYR A 335 24.27 -3.04 4.48
N ARG A 336 23.17 -3.28 5.20
CA ARG A 336 23.02 -2.87 6.61
C ARG A 336 24.02 -3.56 7.53
N LYS A 337 24.33 -4.84 7.29
CA LYS A 337 25.40 -5.56 8.02
C LYS A 337 26.77 -4.90 7.79
N LEU A 338 27.07 -4.58 6.54
CA LEU A 338 28.31 -3.93 6.14
C LEU A 338 28.44 -2.51 6.73
N GLU A 339 27.33 -1.75 6.78
CA GLU A 339 27.26 -0.44 7.42
C GLU A 339 27.46 -0.52 8.95
N ALA A 340 26.90 -1.54 9.60
CA ALA A 340 27.08 -1.75 11.04
C ALA A 340 28.56 -2.02 11.41
N GLU A 341 29.30 -2.73 10.56
CA GLU A 341 30.73 -3.02 10.77
C GLU A 341 31.62 -1.78 10.62
N VAL A 342 31.25 -0.81 9.77
CA VAL A 342 31.98 0.47 9.60
C VAL A 342 31.51 1.57 10.55
N GLY A 343 30.48 1.31 11.36
CA GLY A 343 29.87 2.26 12.29
C GLY A 343 30.84 2.96 13.25
N PRO A 344 31.80 2.25 13.91
CA PRO A 344 32.76 2.89 14.81
C PRO A 344 33.68 3.90 14.12
N ILE A 345 34.06 3.63 12.87
CA ILE A 345 34.87 4.54 12.06
C ILE A 345 34.04 5.75 11.64
N LYS A 346 32.76 5.52 11.29
CA LYS A 346 31.78 6.57 11.00
C LYS A 346 31.67 7.58 12.12
N TYR A 347 31.55 7.08 13.34
CA TYR A 347 31.50 7.91 14.54
C TYR A 347 32.78 8.74 14.77
N ILE A 348 33.97 8.16 14.52
CA ILE A 348 35.25 8.89 14.67
C ILE A 348 35.36 10.01 13.64
N ALA A 349 34.95 9.78 12.40
CA ALA A 349 34.99 10.82 11.37
C ALA A 349 33.97 11.94 11.64
N GLU A 350 32.76 11.59 12.06
CA GLU A 350 31.74 12.57 12.44
C GLU A 350 32.19 13.41 13.66
N PHE A 351 32.89 12.79 14.62
CA PHE A 351 33.47 13.48 15.77
C PHE A 351 34.60 14.45 15.41
N ILE A 352 35.45 14.11 14.42
CA ILE A 352 36.60 14.93 14.03
C ILE A 352 36.19 16.02 13.02
N TYR A 353 35.26 15.73 12.12
CA TYR A 353 34.94 16.55 10.95
C TYR A 353 33.53 17.18 10.97
N GLY A 354 32.66 16.84 11.93
CA GLY A 354 31.31 17.41 12.10
C GLY A 354 30.21 16.66 11.34
N GLU A 355 28.95 17.10 11.52
CA GLU A 355 27.71 16.46 11.02
C GLU A 355 27.61 16.33 9.47
N GLU A 356 28.42 17.07 8.71
CA GLU A 356 28.48 16.98 7.24
C GLU A 356 29.59 16.01 6.76
N ALA A 357 29.74 14.87 7.45
CA ALA A 357 30.70 13.84 7.08
C ALA A 357 30.30 13.12 5.78
N ASN A 358 30.71 13.67 4.62
CA ASN A 358 30.65 12.97 3.34
C ASN A 358 31.51 11.69 3.39
N ARG A 359 31.18 10.67 2.59
CA ARG A 359 31.90 9.38 2.54
C ARG A 359 33.41 9.53 2.32
N ASP A 360 33.82 10.56 1.57
CA ASP A 360 35.24 10.88 1.33
C ASP A 360 36.00 11.30 2.61
N LEU A 361 35.30 11.87 3.60
CA LEU A 361 35.88 12.30 4.88
C LEU A 361 36.13 11.12 5.83
N LEU A 362 35.36 10.04 5.71
CA LEU A 362 35.59 8.78 6.43
C LEU A 362 36.91 8.14 6.02
N GLU A 363 37.13 8.05 4.71
CA GLU A 363 38.36 7.52 4.14
C GLU A 363 39.58 8.35 4.56
N GLU A 364 39.43 9.68 4.59
CA GLU A 364 40.48 10.59 5.03
C GLU A 364 40.81 10.44 6.54
N ALA A 365 39.79 10.33 7.39
CA ALA A 365 39.95 10.12 8.83
C ALA A 365 40.73 8.83 9.14
N VAL A 366 40.33 7.72 8.52
CA VAL A 366 40.99 6.41 8.68
C VAL A 366 42.44 6.48 8.23
N ARG A 367 42.72 7.13 7.09
CA ARG A 367 44.08 7.31 6.58
C ARG A 367 44.96 8.05 7.59
N TRP A 368 44.48 9.11 8.22
CA TRP A 368 45.23 9.85 9.24
C TRP A 368 45.45 9.04 10.52
N VAL A 369 44.45 8.26 10.97
CA VAL A 369 44.59 7.35 12.13
C VAL A 369 45.66 6.30 11.86
N ILE A 370 45.66 5.69 10.66
CA ILE A 370 46.67 4.72 10.26
C ILE A 370 48.07 5.36 10.25
N ILE A 371 48.22 6.56 9.67
CA ILE A 371 49.49 7.30 9.64
C ILE A 371 50.00 7.57 11.07
N LEU A 372 49.12 7.96 11.99
CA LEU A 372 49.46 8.22 13.39
C LEU A 372 49.98 6.97 14.11
N ILE A 373 49.29 5.83 13.95
CA ILE A 373 49.71 4.55 14.55
C ILE A 373 51.09 4.14 14.05
N ILE A 374 51.29 4.24 12.74
CA ILE A 374 52.53 3.84 12.07
C ILE A 374 53.71 4.73 12.47
N ALA A 375 53.49 6.05 12.58
CA ALA A 375 54.52 7.00 13.00
C ALA A 375 55.06 6.72 14.41
N VAL A 376 54.29 6.06 15.27
CA VAL A 376 54.67 5.73 16.65
C VAL A 376 55.27 4.33 16.75
N PHE A 377 54.63 3.32 16.15
CA PHE A 377 54.94 1.92 16.43
C PHE A 377 56.32 1.49 15.94
N ASP A 378 56.72 1.94 14.75
CA ASP A 378 57.96 1.48 14.14
C ASP A 378 59.24 2.10 14.76
N PRO A 379 59.29 3.42 15.04
CA PRO A 379 60.38 4.00 15.84
C PRO A 379 60.44 3.43 17.25
N LEU A 380 59.29 3.13 17.86
CA LEU A 380 59.20 2.58 19.21
C LEU A 380 59.84 1.19 19.31
N ALA A 381 59.63 0.31 18.32
CA ALA A 381 60.26 -1.01 18.29
C ALA A 381 61.80 -0.92 18.29
N VAL A 382 62.36 -0.03 17.46
CA VAL A 382 63.82 0.17 17.37
C VAL A 382 64.39 0.81 18.64
N LEU A 383 63.69 1.78 19.23
CA LEU A 383 64.12 2.41 20.48
C LEU A 383 64.07 1.44 21.67
N LEU A 384 63.03 0.60 21.76
CA LEU A 384 62.94 -0.44 22.80
C LEU A 384 64.03 -1.50 22.63
N LEU A 385 64.35 -1.88 21.38
CA LEU A 385 65.46 -2.79 21.10
C LEU A 385 66.78 -2.23 21.63
N ILE A 386 67.07 -0.94 21.37
CA ILE A 386 68.25 -0.25 21.89
C ILE A 386 68.22 -0.13 23.42
N ALA A 387 67.05 0.18 24.01
CA ALA A 387 66.87 0.27 25.46
C ALA A 387 67.09 -1.07 26.18
N SER A 388 66.71 -2.19 25.56
CA SER A 388 66.99 -3.53 26.09
C SER A 388 68.50 -3.77 26.20
N GLN A 389 69.26 -3.35 25.18
CA GLN A 389 70.71 -3.50 25.15
C GLN A 389 71.40 -2.65 26.21
N TYR A 390 70.92 -1.43 26.46
CA TYR A 390 71.39 -0.63 27.61
C TYR A 390 71.12 -1.35 28.93
N THR A 391 69.92 -1.91 29.10
CA THR A 391 69.52 -2.62 30.33
C THR A 391 70.40 -3.83 30.61
N PHE A 392 70.79 -4.58 29.57
CA PHE A 392 71.75 -5.70 29.72
C PHE A 392 73.18 -5.22 30.04
N GLN A 393 73.63 -4.10 29.47
CA GLN A 393 74.94 -3.54 29.79
C GLN A 393 75.02 -3.04 31.25
N PHE A 394 73.93 -2.49 31.80
CA PHE A 394 73.86 -2.10 33.21
C PHE A 394 73.84 -3.32 34.16
N ALA A 395 73.47 -4.50 33.66
CA ALA A 395 73.42 -5.73 34.44
C ALA A 395 74.79 -6.43 34.56
N ASP A 396 75.81 -6.02 33.81
CA ASP A 396 77.14 -6.65 33.76
C ASP A 396 77.92 -6.48 35.10
N PRO A 397 78.27 -7.57 35.80
CA PRO A 397 79.01 -7.52 37.07
C PRO A 397 80.40 -6.88 36.97
N GLN A 398 81.09 -7.02 35.83
CA GLN A 398 82.44 -6.45 35.66
C GLN A 398 82.43 -4.91 35.69
N ARG A 399 81.36 -4.29 35.16
CA ARG A 399 81.18 -2.84 35.20
C ARG A 399 80.78 -2.33 36.59
N ARG A 400 80.00 -3.10 37.36
CA ARG A 400 79.74 -2.77 38.78
C ARG A 400 81.02 -2.81 39.61
N GLY A 401 81.89 -3.79 39.38
CA GLY A 401 83.18 -3.89 40.07
C GLY A 401 84.16 -2.75 39.73
N LEU A 402 84.16 -2.29 38.48
CA LEU A 402 84.93 -1.11 38.05
C LEU A 402 84.41 0.19 38.67
N ALA A 403 83.08 0.39 38.67
CA ALA A 403 82.45 1.52 39.32
C ALA A 403 82.71 1.56 40.84
N TRP A 404 82.74 0.38 41.48
CA TRP A 404 83.10 0.24 42.90
C TRP A 404 84.58 0.59 43.15
N ARG A 405 85.51 0.16 42.27
CA ARG A 405 86.93 0.54 42.34
C ARG A 405 87.17 2.03 42.11
N GLU A 406 86.47 2.66 41.17
CA GLU A 406 86.56 4.11 40.95
C GLU A 406 86.01 4.89 42.15
N TYR A 407 84.91 4.41 42.76
CA TYR A 407 84.37 4.95 44.00
C TYR A 407 85.37 4.83 45.16
N GLU A 408 86.00 3.66 45.34
CA GLU A 408 87.05 3.47 46.35
C GLU A 408 88.29 4.35 46.11
N GLN A 409 88.72 4.52 44.85
CA GLN A 409 89.84 5.39 44.50
C GLN A 409 89.52 6.86 44.75
N ALA A 410 88.30 7.31 44.42
CA ALA A 410 87.83 8.66 44.72
C ALA A 410 87.71 8.89 46.24
N ARG A 411 87.26 7.87 46.99
CA ARG A 411 87.19 7.89 48.45
C ARG A 411 88.58 7.92 49.09
N ALA A 412 89.53 7.13 48.59
CA ALA A 412 90.92 7.11 49.04
C ALA A 412 91.66 8.43 48.73
N LYS A 413 91.42 9.04 47.56
CA LYS A 413 91.93 10.39 47.23
C LYS A 413 91.44 11.44 48.23
N LYS A 414 90.15 11.43 48.57
CA LYS A 414 89.58 12.35 49.58
C LYS A 414 90.14 12.13 50.98
N ILE A 415 90.54 10.90 51.33
CA ILE A 415 91.18 10.59 52.62
C ILE A 415 92.64 11.08 52.64
N MET A 416 93.39 10.94 51.54
CA MET A 416 94.76 11.46 51.41
C MET A 416 94.84 13.00 51.44
N GLU A 417 93.83 13.70 50.93
CA GLU A 417 93.77 15.17 50.92
C GLU A 417 93.57 15.79 52.31
N ASN A 418 93.20 14.97 53.31
CA ASN A 418 92.90 15.43 54.66
C ASN A 418 94.04 15.05 55.64
N GLN A 419 95.20 15.71 55.53
CA GLN A 419 96.27 15.63 56.55
C GLN A 419 96.05 16.68 57.65
N SER A 420 96.01 16.22 58.90
CA SER A 420 95.89 17.06 60.11
C SER A 420 97.27 17.53 60.62
N PRO A 421 97.45 18.81 61.05
CA PRO A 421 98.61 19.25 61.84
C PRO A 421 98.42 18.95 63.36
N PRO A 422 99.51 18.96 64.17
CA PRO A 422 99.66 18.07 65.34
C PRO A 422 99.06 18.57 66.66
N GLN A 423 98.67 17.60 67.50
CA GLN A 423 98.19 17.75 68.88
C GLN A 423 99.32 18.15 69.85
N ASN A 424 99.00 19.07 70.75
CA ASN A 424 99.72 19.34 71.99
C ASN A 424 98.80 18.90 73.14
N ILE A 425 99.24 17.98 73.99
CA ILE A 425 98.52 17.48 75.17
C ILE A 425 99.36 17.86 76.40
N PRO A 426 98.73 18.31 77.49
CA PRO A 426 99.05 17.63 78.74
C PRO A 426 97.84 17.33 79.64
N GLU A 427 97.95 16.11 80.18
CA GLU A 427 97.73 15.68 81.56
C GLU A 427 96.31 15.38 82.09
N GLU A 428 96.29 14.14 82.58
CA GLU A 428 95.30 13.39 83.33
C GLU A 428 94.87 14.05 84.64
N LYS A 429 93.63 13.76 85.06
CA LYS A 429 93.37 13.13 86.37
C LYS A 429 91.97 12.51 86.40
N GLU A 430 91.95 11.32 86.98
CA GLU A 430 90.83 10.39 87.16
C GLU A 430 89.88 10.80 88.29
N GLU A 431 88.83 9.98 88.46
CA GLU A 431 87.85 9.84 89.54
C GLU A 431 86.58 10.70 89.43
N GLU A 432 85.37 10.24 89.73
CA GLU A 432 84.72 8.92 89.85
C GLU A 432 83.21 9.25 90.00
N ILE A 433 82.37 8.51 89.27
CA ILE A 433 81.06 7.90 89.62
C ILE A 433 79.92 8.76 90.28
N ASP A 434 78.77 8.66 89.60
CA ASP A 434 77.38 8.40 90.08
C ASP A 434 76.29 9.50 90.01
N VAL A 435 75.32 9.23 89.10
CA VAL A 435 73.85 9.16 89.30
C VAL A 435 73.16 10.43 89.85
N THR A 436 72.23 11.09 89.16
CA THR A 436 70.94 10.62 88.62
C THR A 436 70.31 11.75 87.77
N GLN A 437 69.46 11.36 86.82
CA GLN A 437 68.17 11.98 86.39
C GLN A 437 67.94 13.47 86.74
N ASP A 438 67.47 14.35 85.85
CA ASP A 438 66.14 14.23 85.24
C ASP A 438 65.78 15.46 84.36
N ILE A 439 64.84 15.24 83.42
CA ILE A 439 63.79 16.17 82.95
C ILE A 439 64.01 17.13 81.74
N ASN A 440 63.38 16.70 80.63
CA ASN A 440 62.43 17.37 79.71
C ASN A 440 62.82 18.31 78.56
N THR A 441 61.94 18.14 77.54
CA THR A 441 61.41 19.08 76.52
C THR A 441 62.33 19.42 75.34
N THR A 442 61.92 19.41 74.07
CA THR A 442 60.65 19.07 73.39
C THR A 442 60.87 19.17 71.88
N VAL A 443 60.32 18.20 71.13
CA VAL A 443 59.57 18.31 69.86
C VAL A 443 60.29 18.90 68.63
N GLN A 444 60.41 18.10 67.55
CA GLN A 444 59.57 18.19 66.33
C GLN A 444 59.97 17.12 65.29
N THR A 445 59.00 16.25 64.97
CA THR A 445 58.88 15.42 63.74
C THR A 445 58.42 16.28 62.55
N PRO A 446 58.67 15.88 61.29
CA PRO A 446 57.72 15.04 60.50
C PRO A 446 58.45 13.93 59.68
N THR A 447 57.99 12.67 59.64
CA THR A 447 57.03 12.03 58.67
C THR A 447 57.30 12.39 57.20
N ASP A 448 57.40 11.47 56.23
CA ASP A 448 56.51 10.35 55.94
C ASP A 448 57.13 9.37 54.91
N ASP A 449 56.58 8.17 54.90
CA ASP A 449 57.02 6.86 54.42
C ASP A 449 56.89 6.61 52.90
N ARG A 450 57.65 5.61 52.41
CA ARG A 450 57.13 4.59 51.48
C ARG A 450 57.83 3.23 51.68
N GLN A 451 57.00 2.21 51.89
CA GLN A 451 57.31 0.79 52.12
C GLN A 451 57.77 0.07 50.84
N ASP A 452 58.71 -0.87 51.04
CA ASP A 452 59.07 -1.95 50.13
C ASP A 452 58.30 -3.22 50.53
N ASP A 453 57.65 -3.85 49.56
CA ASP A 453 57.19 -5.24 49.63
C ASP A 453 58.17 -6.13 48.86
N ARG A 454 58.65 -7.20 49.50
CA ARG A 454 58.95 -8.52 48.90
C ARG A 454 59.50 -9.51 49.93
N ASN A 455 58.93 -10.71 49.95
CA ASN A 455 59.62 -12.01 49.74
C ASN A 455 58.60 -13.16 49.77
N GLU A 456 58.49 -13.96 48.68
CA GLU A 456 59.08 -15.32 48.46
C GLU A 456 58.04 -16.41 48.82
N GLU A 457 57.77 -17.52 48.11
CA GLU A 457 58.49 -18.46 47.20
C GLU A 457 57.45 -19.00 46.14
N ARG A 458 57.73 -19.21 44.84
CA ARG A 458 58.38 -20.36 44.14
C ARG A 458 57.80 -21.75 44.53
N ASP A 459 57.39 -22.68 43.66
CA ASP A 459 57.74 -23.04 42.27
C ASP A 459 56.61 -23.96 41.64
N ASP A 460 56.40 -23.82 40.32
CA ASP A 460 56.25 -24.84 39.23
C ASP A 460 55.21 -25.98 39.29
N LEU A 461 54.66 -26.58 38.21
CA LEU A 461 54.17 -26.28 36.85
C LEU A 461 53.67 -27.64 36.27
N GLN A 462 52.51 -27.66 35.57
CA GLN A 462 52.06 -28.66 34.56
C GLN A 462 51.76 -30.11 35.06
N THR A 463 50.77 -30.90 34.59
CA THR A 463 50.08 -31.06 33.29
C THR A 463 48.67 -31.70 33.47
N ILE A 464 47.72 -31.30 32.63
CA ILE A 464 46.77 -32.07 31.78
C ILE A 464 46.27 -33.47 32.24
N ASN A 465 44.93 -33.60 32.18
CA ASN A 465 44.06 -34.75 31.84
C ASN A 465 43.44 -35.67 32.90
N VAL A 466 42.10 -35.79 32.73
CA VAL A 466 41.27 -37.02 32.66
C VAL A 466 40.63 -37.56 33.95
N ALA A 467 39.33 -37.83 33.77
CA ALA A 467 38.44 -38.77 34.47
C ALA A 467 38.01 -38.41 35.90
N ASP A 468 36.81 -38.72 36.35
CA ASP A 468 35.54 -39.16 35.78
C ASP A 468 34.57 -39.17 36.98
N ASP A 469 33.26 -39.17 36.68
CA ASP A 469 32.25 -39.96 37.39
C ASP A 469 31.80 -39.57 38.81
N GLU A 470 30.51 -39.62 39.19
CA GLU A 470 29.23 -40.01 38.56
C GLU A 470 28.13 -39.27 39.34
N ARG A 471 26.98 -38.97 38.72
CA ARG A 471 25.79 -39.86 38.84
C ARG A 471 24.47 -39.18 38.44
N SER A 472 24.00 -39.62 37.26
CA SER A 472 22.63 -39.98 36.82
C SER A 472 21.48 -38.96 36.93
N GLY A 473 20.57 -38.84 35.96
CA GLY A 473 20.24 -39.75 34.84
C GLY A 473 19.61 -38.98 33.67
N LYS A 474 19.86 -39.44 32.44
CA LYS A 474 18.97 -40.30 31.62
C LYS A 474 17.64 -39.60 31.26
N ALA A 475 17.27 -39.37 30.00
CA ALA A 475 17.78 -39.87 28.73
C ALA A 475 17.18 -38.99 27.59
N ASP A 476 17.97 -38.38 26.70
CA ASP A 476 18.53 -38.90 25.42
C ASP A 476 17.70 -40.06 24.82
N ASP A 477 17.33 -40.12 23.54
CA ASP A 477 18.04 -39.80 22.30
C ASP A 477 17.15 -40.45 21.20
N ASP A 478 17.27 -40.24 19.89
CA ASP A 478 17.87 -39.22 19.03
C ASP A 478 17.41 -39.61 17.62
N ALA A 479 17.68 -38.73 16.67
CA ALA A 479 17.48 -38.90 15.23
C ALA A 479 18.18 -40.14 14.64
N ASP A 480 17.73 -40.62 13.47
CA ASP A 480 18.59 -40.67 12.27
C ASP A 480 17.84 -40.96 10.94
N ILE A 481 18.59 -40.74 9.87
CA ILE A 481 18.32 -40.46 8.45
C ILE A 481 18.02 -41.69 7.55
N GLN A 482 16.99 -41.58 6.67
CA GLN A 482 16.74 -42.11 5.28
C GLN A 482 16.97 -43.62 4.94
N PRO A 483 16.50 -44.26 3.81
CA PRO A 483 15.99 -43.75 2.51
C PRO A 483 14.80 -44.50 1.79
N ARG A 484 14.23 -43.86 0.75
CA ARG A 484 13.75 -44.35 -0.59
C ARG A 484 12.97 -45.69 -0.74
N GLN A 485 11.75 -45.66 -1.32
CA GLN A 485 11.33 -46.41 -2.54
C GLN A 485 9.86 -46.20 -2.97
N GLU A 486 9.58 -46.66 -4.19
CA GLU A 486 8.59 -46.29 -5.22
C GLU A 486 7.46 -47.35 -5.37
N MET A 487 6.47 -47.09 -6.24
CA MET A 487 5.43 -48.00 -6.81
C MET A 487 4.17 -48.25 -5.95
N GLU A 488 2.92 -48.39 -6.46
CA GLU A 488 2.28 -48.33 -7.79
C GLU A 488 0.74 -48.50 -7.59
N LYS A 489 -0.03 -48.13 -8.63
CA LYS A 489 -1.46 -48.31 -8.97
C LYS A 489 -2.31 -49.40 -8.27
N THR A 490 -3.64 -49.17 -8.23
CA THR A 490 -4.72 -49.82 -9.04
C THR A 490 -6.07 -49.28 -8.49
N GLU A 491 -6.88 -48.47 -9.18
CA GLU A 491 -7.79 -48.71 -10.31
C GLU A 491 -9.07 -49.52 -9.98
N GLU A 492 -10.17 -49.12 -10.63
CA GLU A 492 -11.46 -49.82 -10.85
C GLU A 492 -12.54 -49.77 -9.72
N GLN A 493 -13.84 -49.55 -9.95
CA GLN A 493 -14.65 -49.59 -11.18
C GLN A 493 -16.05 -48.97 -10.90
N ILE A 494 -16.65 -48.35 -11.93
CA ILE A 494 -18.09 -48.05 -12.10
C ILE A 494 -18.75 -49.30 -12.73
N PRO A 495 -20.04 -49.64 -12.50
CA PRO A 495 -21.14 -49.19 -13.40
C PRO A 495 -22.49 -48.95 -12.66
N ASP A 496 -23.32 -47.96 -12.97
CA ASP A 496 -24.06 -47.61 -14.20
C ASP A 496 -25.39 -48.38 -14.39
N SER A 497 -26.49 -47.65 -14.66
CA SER A 497 -27.69 -48.04 -15.45
C SER A 497 -29.01 -47.32 -15.07
N LYS A 498 -29.37 -46.30 -15.88
CA LYS A 498 -30.63 -46.07 -16.67
C LYS A 498 -32.04 -46.24 -16.03
N VAL A 499 -32.87 -45.18 -15.98
CA VAL A 499 -33.84 -44.63 -16.99
C VAL A 499 -35.11 -45.49 -17.17
N ASP A 500 -36.31 -45.03 -16.76
CA ASP A 500 -37.38 -44.47 -17.65
C ASP A 500 -38.80 -44.36 -17.01
N THR A 501 -39.48 -43.25 -17.37
CA THR A 501 -40.93 -42.98 -17.64
C THR A 501 -42.15 -43.61 -16.90
N THR A 502 -42.94 -42.72 -16.26
CA THR A 502 -44.41 -42.44 -16.37
C THR A 502 -45.57 -43.39 -15.98
N ILE A 503 -46.55 -42.78 -15.26
CA ILE A 503 -48.04 -42.81 -15.39
C ILE A 503 -48.93 -43.52 -14.32
N GLU A 504 -49.72 -42.66 -13.63
CA GLU A 504 -51.14 -42.73 -13.20
C GLU A 504 -51.67 -43.33 -11.86
N LYS A 505 -52.38 -42.43 -11.13
CA LYS A 505 -53.76 -42.48 -10.55
C LYS A 505 -53.99 -42.63 -9.02
N LYS A 506 -54.50 -41.53 -8.42
CA LYS A 506 -55.73 -41.32 -7.58
C LYS A 506 -56.04 -42.33 -6.44
N ASP A 507 -56.40 -41.96 -5.21
CA ASP A 507 -57.33 -40.94 -4.68
C ASP A 507 -57.14 -40.68 -3.15
N SER A 508 -57.66 -39.53 -2.68
CA SER A 508 -58.36 -39.29 -1.38
C SER A 508 -57.58 -39.07 -0.05
N GLU A 509 -57.60 -37.80 0.37
CA GLU A 509 -57.89 -37.23 1.72
C GLU A 509 -57.20 -37.78 2.99
N SER A 510 -56.33 -36.95 3.59
CA SER A 510 -56.51 -36.44 4.97
C SER A 510 -55.38 -35.45 5.30
N SER A 511 -55.78 -34.30 5.83
CA SER A 511 -55.00 -33.15 6.27
C SER A 511 -53.99 -33.45 7.38
N GLU A 512 -52.75 -33.01 7.19
CA GLU A 512 -51.86 -32.36 8.16
C GLU A 512 -50.60 -31.91 7.40
N GLU A 513 -50.58 -30.65 6.94
CA GLU A 513 -49.37 -30.06 6.36
C GLU A 513 -48.34 -29.84 7.47
N SER A 514 -47.29 -30.66 7.48
CA SER A 514 -46.06 -30.33 8.19
C SER A 514 -45.44 -29.11 7.51
N LYS A 515 -45.36 -27.98 8.23
CA LYS A 515 -44.59 -26.79 7.79
C LYS A 515 -43.20 -27.23 7.33
N THR A 516 -42.77 -26.75 6.18
CA THR A 516 -41.48 -27.10 5.62
C THR A 516 -40.36 -26.49 6.46
N ASP A 517 -39.15 -27.08 6.44
CA ASP A 517 -38.00 -26.53 7.17
C ASP A 517 -37.70 -25.07 6.80
N LEU A 518 -38.10 -24.64 5.60
CA LEU A 518 -37.97 -23.27 5.13
C LEU A 518 -38.96 -22.31 5.82
N ASP A 519 -40.17 -22.77 6.11
CA ASP A 519 -41.17 -21.97 6.84
C ASP A 519 -40.78 -21.81 8.31
N ASN A 520 -40.24 -22.87 8.92
CA ASN A 520 -39.68 -22.81 10.28
C ASN A 520 -38.45 -21.90 10.34
N TRP A 521 -37.59 -21.93 9.31
CA TRP A 521 -36.43 -21.04 9.23
C TRP A 521 -36.86 -19.58 9.06
N ASN A 522 -37.86 -19.30 8.21
CA ASN A 522 -38.40 -17.96 8.04
C ASN A 522 -39.08 -17.43 9.31
N GLU A 523 -39.89 -18.25 10.01
CA GLU A 523 -40.49 -17.86 11.29
C GLU A 523 -39.42 -17.61 12.37
N TRP A 524 -38.34 -18.41 12.38
CA TRP A 524 -37.22 -18.19 13.31
C TRP A 524 -36.45 -16.91 12.99
N VAL A 525 -36.19 -16.61 11.71
CA VAL A 525 -35.54 -15.37 11.27
C VAL A 525 -36.41 -14.16 11.57
N GLU A 526 -37.72 -14.23 11.33
CA GLU A 526 -38.63 -13.12 11.67
C GLU A 526 -38.77 -12.94 13.18
N ALA A 527 -38.81 -14.02 13.96
CA ALA A 527 -38.80 -13.94 15.42
C ALA A 527 -37.48 -13.38 15.96
N ALA A 528 -36.33 -13.75 15.38
CA ALA A 528 -35.03 -13.21 15.74
C ALA A 528 -34.90 -11.73 15.39
N ASN A 529 -35.44 -11.30 14.24
CA ASN A 529 -35.49 -9.90 13.83
C ASN A 529 -36.46 -9.08 14.68
N ALA A 530 -37.60 -9.65 15.07
CA ALA A 530 -38.57 -8.99 15.95
C ALA A 530 -38.08 -8.88 17.40
N GLU A 531 -37.27 -9.83 17.87
CA GLU A 531 -36.63 -9.76 19.19
C GLU A 531 -35.43 -8.81 19.19
N ALA A 532 -34.65 -8.75 18.10
CA ALA A 532 -33.60 -7.75 17.90
C ALA A 532 -34.16 -6.31 17.85
N ALA A 533 -35.40 -6.12 17.40
CA ALA A 533 -36.08 -4.82 17.36
C ALA A 533 -36.55 -4.31 18.73
N LYS A 534 -36.59 -5.15 19.78
CA LYS A 534 -37.08 -4.75 21.12
C LYS A 534 -36.02 -4.16 22.04
N ASP A 535 -34.73 -4.30 21.72
CA ASP A 535 -33.63 -3.98 22.65
C ASP A 535 -32.74 -2.79 22.23
N LEU A 536 -33.14 -2.00 21.22
CA LEU A 536 -32.36 -0.85 20.76
C LEU A 536 -33.22 0.42 20.69
N GLY A 537 -32.92 1.36 21.59
CA GLY A 537 -33.40 2.74 21.51
C GLY A 537 -32.91 3.44 20.24
N GLU A 538 -33.72 4.40 19.76
CA GLU A 538 -33.54 5.26 18.58
C GLU A 538 -32.62 4.69 17.49
N VAL A 539 -33.21 3.90 16.59
CA VAL A 539 -32.53 3.41 15.39
C VAL A 539 -32.17 4.61 14.52
N MET A 540 -30.87 4.87 14.42
CA MET A 540 -30.29 5.81 13.46
C MET A 540 -30.80 5.51 12.05
N THR A 541 -31.12 6.55 11.28
CA THR A 541 -31.59 6.42 9.91
C THR A 541 -30.46 5.91 8.99
N ALA A 542 -30.84 5.25 7.88
CA ALA A 542 -29.85 4.75 6.91
C ALA A 542 -28.95 5.87 6.36
N GLU A 543 -29.48 7.08 6.20
CA GLU A 543 -28.73 8.27 5.78
C GLU A 543 -27.67 8.66 6.82
N GLU A 544 -28.02 8.69 8.10
CA GLU A 544 -27.06 9.02 9.17
C GLU A 544 -25.96 7.97 9.31
N THR A 545 -26.26 6.69 9.06
CA THR A 545 -25.22 5.63 9.05
C THR A 545 -24.25 5.77 7.88
N GLU A 546 -24.74 6.20 6.71
CA GLU A 546 -23.89 6.45 5.54
C GLU A 546 -23.01 7.69 5.75
N GLU A 547 -23.54 8.75 6.36
CA GLU A 547 -22.77 9.95 6.71
C GLU A 547 -21.66 9.65 7.73
N ARG A 548 -21.96 8.86 8.76
CA ARG A 548 -20.95 8.43 9.73
C ARG A 548 -19.89 7.52 9.12
N ALA A 549 -20.25 6.66 8.17
CA ALA A 549 -19.29 5.84 7.44
C ALA A 549 -18.32 6.70 6.63
N LYS A 550 -18.83 7.71 5.90
CA LYS A 550 -18.00 8.68 5.17
C LYS A 550 -17.08 9.48 6.10
N LEU A 551 -17.59 9.95 7.25
CA LEU A 551 -16.76 10.65 8.24
C LEU A 551 -15.67 9.74 8.82
N LEU A 552 -15.99 8.49 9.13
CA LEU A 552 -15.00 7.53 9.62
C LEU A 552 -13.88 7.29 8.59
N GLU A 553 -14.24 7.17 7.31
CA GLU A 553 -13.28 7.05 6.21
C GLU A 553 -12.37 8.29 6.12
N THR A 554 -12.92 9.51 6.29
CA THR A 554 -12.08 10.72 6.34
C THR A 554 -11.11 10.73 7.52
N TYR A 555 -11.54 10.26 8.71
CA TYR A 555 -10.66 10.16 9.88
C TYR A 555 -9.57 9.10 9.72
N GLU A 556 -9.84 8.02 8.98
CA GLU A 556 -8.83 6.97 8.74
C GLU A 556 -7.73 7.42 7.78
N ASN A 557 -8.04 8.37 6.90
CA ASN A 557 -7.09 8.95 5.94
C ASN A 557 -6.37 10.21 6.47
N ASP A 558 -6.75 10.72 7.64
CA ASP A 558 -6.13 11.88 8.27
C ASP A 558 -4.97 11.45 9.19
N ASN A 559 -3.81 12.10 9.04
CA ASN A 559 -2.59 11.78 9.78
C ASN A 559 -2.75 12.03 11.29
N GLU A 560 -3.39 13.14 11.68
CA GLU A 560 -3.58 13.51 13.09
C GLU A 560 -4.55 12.54 13.78
N TRP A 561 -5.63 12.16 13.10
CA TRP A 561 -6.57 11.15 13.60
C TRP A 561 -5.93 9.76 13.72
N THR A 562 -5.00 9.42 12.83
CA THR A 562 -4.27 8.16 12.91
C THR A 562 -3.27 8.14 14.05
N LYS A 563 -2.59 9.26 14.34
CA LYS A 563 -1.73 9.42 15.52
C LYS A 563 -2.52 9.34 16.83
N ALA A 564 -3.64 10.07 16.91
CA ALA A 564 -4.57 10.03 18.03
C ALA A 564 -5.09 8.61 18.32
N LYS A 565 -5.43 7.86 17.26
CA LYS A 565 -5.86 6.46 17.34
C LYS A 565 -4.78 5.53 17.87
N ARG A 566 -3.51 5.72 17.46
CA ARG A 566 -2.36 4.96 17.99
C ARG A 566 -2.15 5.25 19.48
N ARG A 567 -2.11 6.53 19.88
CA ARG A 567 -1.97 6.93 21.29
C ARG A 567 -3.06 6.34 22.18
N TRP A 568 -4.32 6.42 21.74
CA TRP A 568 -5.42 5.81 22.48
C TRP A 568 -5.27 4.30 22.62
N LYS A 569 -4.73 3.61 21.61
CA LYS A 569 -4.49 2.17 21.65
C LYS A 569 -3.33 1.80 22.59
N ASP A 570 -2.29 2.62 22.66
CA ASP A 570 -1.21 2.48 23.64
C ASP A 570 -1.76 2.59 25.07
N ASP A 571 -2.67 3.53 25.32
CA ASP A 571 -3.34 3.71 26.62
C ASP A 571 -4.38 2.62 26.93
N ASN A 572 -4.87 1.90 25.92
CA ASN A 572 -5.94 0.89 26.03
C ASN A 572 -5.57 -0.41 25.29
N PRO A 573 -4.52 -1.12 25.74
CA PRO A 573 -4.00 -2.31 25.05
C PRO A 573 -5.04 -3.42 24.94
N ASP A 574 -5.92 -3.54 25.95
CA ASP A 574 -6.92 -4.61 26.04
C ASP A 574 -8.18 -4.35 25.19
N GLN A 575 -8.32 -3.16 24.60
CA GLN A 575 -9.53 -2.78 23.86
C GLN A 575 -9.36 -2.84 22.35
N ASN A 576 -10.35 -3.35 21.61
CA ASN A 576 -10.27 -3.47 20.16
C ASN A 576 -10.81 -2.21 19.45
N ILE A 577 -10.00 -1.61 18.59
CA ILE A 577 -10.37 -0.43 17.78
C ILE A 577 -11.59 -0.72 16.90
N LYS A 578 -11.73 -1.95 16.38
CA LYS A 578 -12.84 -2.34 15.51
C LYS A 578 -14.19 -2.22 16.20
N ASP A 579 -14.25 -2.56 17.49
CA ASP A 579 -15.49 -2.52 18.28
C ASP A 579 -15.96 -1.08 18.47
N TRP A 580 -15.02 -0.14 18.68
CA TRP A 580 -15.32 1.29 18.80
C TRP A 580 -15.74 1.93 17.47
N LYS A 581 -15.13 1.53 16.36
CA LYS A 581 -15.60 1.92 15.01
C LYS A 581 -17.03 1.43 14.75
N GLN A 582 -17.31 0.18 15.09
CA GLN A 582 -18.65 -0.39 14.94
C GLN A 582 -19.66 0.26 15.89
N ALA A 583 -19.27 0.60 17.11
CA ALA A 583 -20.11 1.36 18.04
C ALA A 583 -20.43 2.76 17.51
N TYR A 584 -19.50 3.42 16.82
CA TYR A 584 -19.74 4.71 16.17
C TYR A 584 -20.69 4.59 14.97
N LEU A 585 -20.51 3.58 14.12
CA LEU A 585 -21.39 3.32 12.96
C LEU A 585 -22.81 2.90 13.38
N THR A 586 -22.94 2.17 14.48
CA THR A 586 -24.23 1.71 15.03
C THR A 586 -24.90 2.75 15.94
N GLY A 587 -24.34 3.96 16.06
CA GLY A 587 -24.91 5.04 16.86
C GLY A 587 -24.78 4.88 18.37
N LYS A 588 -24.14 3.81 18.86
CA LYS A 588 -23.93 3.55 20.30
C LYS A 588 -23.04 4.60 20.98
N ILE A 589 -22.18 5.27 20.22
CA ILE A 589 -21.35 6.39 20.68
C ILE A 589 -21.46 7.55 19.69
N SER A 590 -21.43 8.79 20.16
CA SER A 590 -21.51 9.98 19.30
C SER A 590 -20.17 10.39 18.70
N GLU A 591 -19.06 10.05 19.35
CA GLU A 591 -17.70 10.43 18.97
C GLU A 591 -16.74 9.26 19.22
N LEU A 592 -15.67 9.18 18.44
CA LEU A 592 -14.64 8.17 18.63
C LEU A 592 -13.79 8.48 19.88
N PRO A 593 -13.43 7.49 20.70
CA PRO A 593 -12.70 7.72 21.97
C PRO A 593 -11.37 8.46 21.82
N TRP A 594 -10.71 8.31 20.67
CA TRP A 594 -9.45 8.97 20.37
C TRP A 594 -9.61 10.37 19.76
N GLY A 595 -10.81 10.82 19.42
CA GLY A 595 -11.04 12.17 18.89
C GLY A 595 -10.56 13.27 19.83
N ARG A 596 -10.52 13.00 21.14
CA ARG A 596 -9.98 13.92 22.16
C ARG A 596 -8.49 14.25 21.99
N PHE A 597 -7.73 13.39 21.31
CA PHE A 597 -6.29 13.53 21.13
C PHE A 597 -5.90 14.30 19.86
N VAL A 598 -6.85 14.59 18.97
CA VAL A 598 -6.60 15.25 17.67
C VAL A 598 -6.16 16.71 17.83
N ASN A 599 -6.44 17.32 18.98
CA ASN A 599 -6.08 18.72 19.28
C ASN A 599 -5.16 18.83 20.51
N ASP A 600 -4.55 17.73 20.96
CA ASP A 600 -3.75 17.69 22.17
C ASP A 600 -2.27 18.02 21.86
N PRO A 601 -1.71 19.14 22.36
CA PRO A 601 -0.32 19.51 22.13
C PRO A 601 0.69 18.45 22.59
N GLU A 602 0.37 17.65 23.62
CA GLU A 602 1.24 16.57 24.09
C GLU A 602 1.43 15.47 23.04
N VAL A 603 0.40 15.18 22.23
CA VAL A 603 0.43 14.14 21.19
C VAL A 603 1.30 14.59 19.99
N LEU A 604 1.42 15.89 19.78
CA LEU A 604 2.32 16.48 18.77
C LEU A 604 3.76 16.61 19.27
N GLU A 605 3.99 16.81 20.57
CA GLU A 605 5.32 16.95 21.17
C GLU A 605 6.01 15.61 21.47
N GLU A 606 5.27 14.53 21.78
CA GLU A 606 5.85 13.22 22.14
C GLU A 606 6.61 12.55 20.97
N GLU A 607 6.32 12.93 19.72
CA GLU A 607 7.04 12.47 18.51
C GLU A 607 8.41 13.18 18.34
N ILE A 608 8.58 14.39 18.90
CA ILE A 608 9.88 15.08 18.97
C ILE A 608 10.76 14.46 20.07
N GLY A 609 10.15 13.89 21.11
CA GLY A 609 10.83 13.19 22.20
C GLY A 609 11.33 11.78 21.84
N ARG A 610 10.60 11.04 20.97
CA ARG A 610 11.01 9.71 20.49
C ARG A 610 12.13 9.73 19.43
N LEU A 611 12.51 10.90 18.93
CA LEU A 611 13.67 11.11 18.02
C LEU A 611 15.02 11.18 18.76
N LYS A 612 15.10 10.84 20.05
CA LYS A 612 16.37 10.54 20.71
C LYS A 612 16.58 9.02 20.72
N PRO A 613 17.57 8.48 19.98
CA PRO A 613 17.81 7.05 19.97
C PRO A 613 18.41 6.61 21.31
N ASP A 614 17.70 5.74 22.03
CA ASP A 614 18.29 4.89 23.06
C ASP A 614 18.77 3.59 22.38
N PHE A 615 20.08 3.48 22.22
CA PHE A 615 20.75 2.44 21.42
C PHE A 615 20.93 1.12 22.19
N THR A 616 19.85 0.51 22.69
CA THR A 616 19.96 -0.81 23.34
C THR A 616 18.86 -1.82 23.05
N GLU A 617 17.84 -1.52 22.24
CA GLU A 617 16.84 -2.53 21.89
C GLU A 617 17.07 -3.15 20.51
N VAL A 618 17.32 -4.46 20.52
CA VAL A 618 17.27 -5.33 19.35
C VAL A 618 15.81 -5.37 18.90
N ILE A 619 15.49 -4.60 17.86
CA ILE A 619 14.18 -4.65 17.20
C ILE A 619 14.12 -5.96 16.40
N GLU A 620 13.32 -6.91 16.85
CA GLU A 620 12.89 -8.03 15.99
C GLU A 620 12.13 -7.44 14.78
N PRO A 621 12.38 -7.94 13.56
CA PRO A 621 11.82 -7.31 12.37
C PRO A 621 10.30 -7.40 12.39
N GLU A 622 9.64 -6.24 12.42
CA GLU A 622 8.23 -6.17 12.03
C GLU A 622 8.11 -6.75 10.62
N SER A 623 7.39 -7.87 10.51
CA SER A 623 6.98 -8.44 9.24
C SER A 623 6.24 -7.38 8.44
N TYR A 624 6.79 -7.03 7.28
CA TYR A 624 6.17 -6.12 6.32
C TYR A 624 4.77 -6.63 5.93
N LYS A 625 3.77 -5.75 6.04
CA LYS A 625 2.45 -5.97 5.46
C LYS A 625 2.47 -5.47 4.02
N GLN A 626 2.52 -6.42 3.09
CA GLN A 626 2.18 -6.20 1.68
C GLN A 626 0.79 -5.53 1.63
N ASN A 627 0.65 -4.41 0.88
CA ASN A 627 -0.60 -3.77 0.42
C ASN A 627 -0.92 -2.32 0.87
N GLU A 628 -0.03 -1.55 1.51
CA GLU A 628 -0.38 -0.16 1.86
C GLU A 628 -0.49 0.82 0.66
N GLU A 629 -0.12 0.42 -0.57
CA GLU A 629 -0.27 1.26 -1.78
C GLU A 629 -1.35 0.78 -2.77
N GLN A 630 -2.21 -0.18 -2.40
CA GLN A 630 -3.30 -0.64 -3.25
C GLN A 630 -4.65 -0.08 -2.80
N ASN A 631 -5.15 0.93 -3.53
CA ASN A 631 -6.53 1.44 -3.41
C ASN A 631 -7.55 0.30 -3.64
N ASP A 632 -8.73 0.38 -3.00
CA ASP A 632 -9.89 -0.52 -3.19
C ASP A 632 -10.34 -0.73 -4.65
N LYS A 633 -9.86 0.12 -5.58
CA LYS A 633 -10.07 -0.03 -7.03
C LYS A 633 -9.03 -0.92 -7.74
N SER A 634 -8.03 -1.45 -7.04
CA SER A 634 -7.02 -2.33 -7.63
C SER A 634 -7.59 -3.71 -7.94
N VAL A 635 -7.33 -4.18 -9.16
CA VAL A 635 -7.76 -5.50 -9.67
C VAL A 635 -7.24 -6.66 -8.80
N TRP A 636 -6.16 -6.44 -8.03
CA TRP A 636 -5.58 -7.40 -7.10
C TRP A 636 -6.59 -7.96 -6.07
N ASN A 637 -7.51 -7.13 -5.58
CA ASN A 637 -8.56 -7.60 -4.67
C ASN A 637 -9.59 -8.51 -5.36
N LYS A 638 -9.84 -8.34 -6.67
CA LYS A 638 -10.77 -9.19 -7.44
C LYS A 638 -10.19 -10.56 -7.79
N ILE A 639 -8.87 -10.67 -7.93
CA ILE A 639 -8.21 -11.94 -8.27
C ILE A 639 -8.13 -12.87 -7.05
N ARG A 640 -8.00 -12.32 -5.83
CA ARG A 640 -7.87 -13.13 -4.61
C ARG A 640 -9.14 -13.91 -4.23
N ASP A 641 -10.31 -13.45 -4.65
CA ASP A 641 -11.59 -14.08 -4.32
C ASP A 641 -11.98 -15.24 -5.25
N ASN A 642 -11.27 -15.47 -6.37
CA ASN A 642 -11.57 -16.55 -7.31
C ASN A 642 -10.82 -17.87 -7.04
N ASP A 643 -9.97 -17.94 -6.03
CA ASP A 643 -9.21 -19.14 -5.65
C ASP A 643 -9.72 -19.82 -4.35
N LYS A 644 -11.03 -19.75 -4.05
CA LYS A 644 -11.66 -20.50 -2.95
C LYS A 644 -12.79 -21.43 -3.38
#